data_AF-A0A836D4D5-F1
#
_entry.id   AF-A0A836D4D5-F1
#
_cell.length_a   1.000
_cell.length_b   1.000
_cell.length_c   1.000
_cell.angle_alpha   90.00
_cell.angle_beta   90.00
_cell.angle_gamma   90.00
#
_symmetry.space_group_name_H-M   'P 1'
#
loop_
_entity.id
_entity.type
_entity.pdbx_description
1 polymer ?
#
loop_
_entity_poly.entity_id
_entity_poly.type
_entity_poly.pdbx_seq_one_letter_code
_entity_poly.pdbx_strand_id
1 'polypeptide(L)'
;MQSHSTEQACLHLLNLNESVSLSVVLEYDGSNSTIFDQTVEEDNFYACANFEVSHKSSEQMAFVTLLVKGDTLKIFERRSVALSSEETVTFVQTDKPIYKSGENVKLRIVTLDTKFLPINDVYPLITLQDPQNNRIFQWQNVTSSQNITELSFQLVLEPVFGDYSIVVKEKSGKTLTHQFTVDRNVLPKFEVKVSAPQTITISDDEFQISACAEYTFGQPVHGKVQVQVCRGFFSSVACEKDKNEICEQFVAQLKNGCVSQTVNTKVFQLYRSGLFMSFYITATVTEIGTGVQISEKSSIFITPVLGSLKFSGPNNVPMANKLLQLELSDRLVGNYTTDENGEAQFSIDTSDIFDPEFRLKATYIRPQSCYLPSWLIPEYMDGHFSVQRFYSRTSSFLMIEPEPKELRCNQEKIVTIHYSLNSEAYRDDSNINFFYLVSIKFSKEQGLPGSSTGLHLQASPDSVCALRAVDKRVLLLKSEQQLSAESVYNMLPNTELYGYFYRGLNLDDSKLDPCIPQKDMFYNGLYYIPVSNHGDGDTYDIVKDMGLKVFTNLHYRKPEVCSKEKSIPYPGLLYLESGGYAPMYSAPLKIASGEVTRENFDFIERVIIETIFTQLEASQDFEADISTPKDNSSEIIQASEKKTYVWTVTPKKLGKVNITAVAESKQNSACPNEAPERQNLNWKDTVIKSLLVQPEGIEREMTQSFLICTQGTKVSRQVDLNLTNDVVEGSTRAFFTVVGDIIGLAIQNLENLFQMPYGGGEQNIALLASDTYILDYLRSTKQLTEEVKSKALFFLSNGYQKQLSFKNLDGSYSVFWQRNREGSIRLSALTFKTFEGMKQYVFIDELVQRETLIWLASKQKIDGCFKSDGKLFSNAWEVGDEEDIVLTAYIVAAFLEAGLNFTFPTLRNGLFCLEEALENGVRNGYNLAILAYAFALAGKEEKVESLLRTLDQSATKLNNVIYWGKVKKLETKASPLFIPRAPSAEMEKTCYVLLAIISQKNPDLTYASKIVQWLAQQMNSHGGFSSPQDTPVCLLAITRYMNLIFSDDQVTVSLSSEEFNEIFQVNGDNHLLVQRSELTKASGQYTVDVEGQGCAFIQATVRYNVLLPKKESGFSLSLQTVKKNSSDVFQSNFDLTVTLRYTGNHNNSNMVLVDVKMLSGFTPVMSSIEELENSGQVMKSEFKNDHVLFYLENVSGTAKSFTLSVEQINHVANIQPSPVMVYNYYEKDEYALASYNINSVSVSQ
;
A
#
# COMPACT_ATOMS: atom_id res chain seq x y z
N MET A 1 -18.32 35.59 6.64
CA MET A 1 -17.04 36.30 6.41
C MET A 1 -15.91 35.44 6.95
N GLN A 2 -14.80 35.34 6.24
CA GLN A 2 -13.63 34.54 6.62
C GLN A 2 -12.55 35.41 7.28
N SER A 3 -12.11 35.01 8.47
CA SER A 3 -11.00 35.63 9.21
C SER A 3 -9.70 35.56 8.41
N HIS A 4 -8.89 36.61 8.49
CA HIS A 4 -7.64 36.81 7.73
C HIS A 4 -7.77 36.84 6.20
N SER A 5 -8.99 36.69 5.67
CA SER A 5 -9.27 36.91 4.25
C SER A 5 -9.56 38.40 3.96
N THR A 6 -9.35 38.79 2.71
CA THR A 6 -9.79 40.09 2.18
C THR A 6 -11.24 39.98 1.70
N GLU A 7 -12.15 40.61 2.43
CA GLU A 7 -13.57 40.72 2.11
C GLU A 7 -13.84 42.01 1.32
N GLN A 8 -14.90 42.06 0.51
CA GLN A 8 -15.29 43.24 -0.25
C GLN A 8 -16.69 43.73 0.16
N ALA A 9 -16.79 45.01 0.53
CA ALA A 9 -18.05 45.70 0.75
C ALA A 9 -18.27 46.76 -0.32
N CYS A 10 -19.40 46.70 -1.01
CA CYS A 10 -19.81 47.71 -2.00
C CYS A 10 -20.96 48.56 -1.46
N LEU A 11 -20.89 49.86 -1.73
CA LEU A 11 -21.87 50.86 -1.31
C LEU A 11 -22.29 51.71 -2.50
N HIS A 12 -23.60 51.98 -2.57
CA HIS A 12 -24.23 52.75 -3.63
C HIS A 12 -25.23 53.73 -3.00
N LEU A 13 -25.02 55.02 -3.22
CA LEU A 13 -25.94 56.10 -2.85
C LEU A 13 -26.44 56.74 -4.14
N LEU A 14 -27.75 56.99 -4.20
CA LEU A 14 -28.42 57.54 -5.37
C LEU A 14 -29.27 58.74 -4.98
N ASN A 15 -29.29 59.75 -5.84
CA ASN A 15 -30.08 60.99 -5.75
C ASN A 15 -29.94 61.69 -4.37
N LEU A 16 -28.68 61.94 -3.97
CA LEU A 16 -28.33 62.73 -2.79
C LEU A 16 -28.57 64.23 -3.04
N ASN A 17 -29.39 64.86 -2.20
CA ASN A 17 -29.72 66.29 -2.29
C ASN A 17 -28.89 67.18 -1.32
N GLU A 18 -28.02 66.57 -0.51
CA GLU A 18 -27.16 67.23 0.48
C GLU A 18 -25.87 66.41 0.66
N SER A 19 -24.79 67.06 1.12
CA SER A 19 -23.56 66.33 1.45
C SER A 19 -23.73 65.51 2.73
N VAL A 20 -23.27 64.26 2.70
CA VAL A 20 -23.46 63.30 3.79
C VAL A 20 -22.14 62.74 4.31
N SER A 21 -22.00 62.66 5.63
CA SER A 21 -20.97 61.87 6.29
C SER A 21 -21.41 60.41 6.33
N LEU A 22 -20.59 59.53 5.75
CA LEU A 22 -20.79 58.09 5.67
C LEU A 22 -19.77 57.40 6.58
N SER A 23 -20.27 56.54 7.48
CA SER A 23 -19.44 55.64 8.28
C SER A 23 -19.99 54.21 8.24
N VAL A 24 -19.16 53.25 7.89
CA VAL A 24 -19.47 51.80 7.91
C VAL A 24 -18.44 51.11 8.79
N VAL A 25 -18.91 50.40 9.81
CA VAL A 25 -18.06 49.78 10.84
C VAL A 25 -18.45 48.32 11.04
N LEU A 26 -17.45 47.43 11.08
CA LEU A 26 -17.57 46.06 11.56
C LEU A 26 -17.23 46.02 13.06
N GLU A 27 -18.21 45.63 13.86
CA GLU A 27 -18.15 45.50 15.32
C GLU A 27 -17.95 44.02 15.71
N TYR A 28 -16.82 43.68 16.34
CA TYR A 28 -16.54 42.34 16.86
C TYR A 28 -15.56 42.37 18.05
N ASP A 29 -15.76 41.49 19.03
CA ASP A 29 -14.87 41.32 20.20
C ASP A 29 -14.58 42.64 20.96
N GLY A 30 -15.56 43.54 21.03
CA GLY A 30 -15.43 44.88 21.63
C GLY A 30 -14.56 45.86 20.83
N SER A 31 -14.14 45.48 19.62
CA SER A 31 -13.36 46.29 18.69
C SER A 31 -14.20 46.74 17.48
N ASN A 32 -13.86 47.92 16.95
CA ASN A 32 -14.53 48.52 15.80
C ASN A 32 -13.53 48.66 14.65
N SER A 33 -13.76 47.96 13.55
CA SER A 33 -12.97 48.09 12.31
C SER A 33 -13.75 48.89 11.28
N THR A 34 -13.24 50.06 10.92
CA THR A 34 -13.90 50.97 9.97
C THR A 34 -13.63 50.54 8.53
N ILE A 35 -14.70 50.33 7.75
CA ILE A 35 -14.67 49.93 6.33
C ILE A 35 -14.77 51.16 5.42
N PHE A 36 -15.66 52.09 5.75
CA PHE A 36 -15.79 53.41 5.10
C PHE A 36 -15.88 54.49 6.18
N ASP A 37 -15.19 55.61 5.98
CA ASP A 37 -15.33 56.84 6.77
C ASP A 37 -14.94 58.04 5.90
N GLN A 38 -15.94 58.69 5.30
CA GLN A 38 -15.74 59.77 4.34
C GLN A 38 -16.99 60.65 4.19
N THR A 39 -16.80 61.85 3.65
CA THR A 39 -17.89 62.73 3.22
C THR A 39 -18.16 62.52 1.74
N VAL A 40 -19.43 62.39 1.36
CA VAL A 40 -19.90 62.27 -0.02
C VAL A 40 -20.62 63.57 -0.40
N GLU A 41 -20.18 64.20 -1.48
CA GLU A 41 -20.74 65.44 -2.04
C GLU A 41 -21.38 65.23 -3.44
N GLU A 42 -21.30 64.02 -3.98
CA GLU A 42 -21.78 63.66 -5.33
C GLU A 42 -23.24 63.20 -5.29
N ASP A 43 -24.08 63.67 -6.23
CA ASP A 43 -25.49 63.30 -6.34
C ASP A 43 -25.71 61.77 -6.40
N ASN A 44 -24.79 61.05 -7.07
CA ASN A 44 -24.76 59.59 -7.18
C ASN A 44 -23.34 59.09 -6.89
N PHE A 45 -23.19 58.22 -5.89
CA PHE A 45 -21.88 57.72 -5.43
C PHE A 45 -21.84 56.20 -5.37
N TYR A 46 -20.84 55.58 -6.01
CA TYR A 46 -20.59 54.15 -5.96
C TYR A 46 -19.13 53.85 -5.64
N ALA A 47 -18.88 53.02 -4.62
CA ALA A 47 -17.55 52.52 -4.32
C ALA A 47 -17.58 51.14 -3.68
N CYS A 48 -16.54 50.35 -3.92
CA CYS A 48 -16.27 49.12 -3.18
C CYS A 48 -14.95 49.26 -2.41
N ALA A 49 -14.96 48.89 -1.14
CA ALA A 49 -13.79 48.85 -0.28
C ALA A 49 -13.48 47.39 0.07
N ASN A 50 -12.20 47.04 -0.04
CA ASN A 50 -11.68 45.77 0.43
C ASN A 50 -11.20 45.95 1.89
N PHE A 51 -11.55 45.03 2.78
CA PHE A 51 -11.18 45.09 4.20
C PHE A 51 -10.78 43.69 4.72
N GLU A 52 -9.97 43.66 5.78
CA GLU A 52 -9.51 42.42 6.40
C GLU A 52 -10.19 42.20 7.76
N VAL A 53 -10.58 40.96 8.04
CA VAL A 53 -11.19 40.57 9.32
C VAL A 53 -10.13 39.98 10.26
N SER A 54 -9.59 40.78 11.17
CA SER A 54 -8.56 40.36 12.13
C SER A 54 -9.14 39.74 13.41
N HIS A 55 -9.70 38.53 13.29
CA HIS A 55 -10.33 37.81 14.40
C HIS A 55 -9.31 37.24 15.41
N LYS A 56 -9.65 37.26 16.71
CA LYS A 56 -8.78 36.79 17.81
C LYS A 56 -9.48 35.94 18.89
N SER A 57 -10.79 35.73 18.77
CA SER A 57 -11.66 35.18 19.82
C SER A 57 -12.37 33.91 19.34
N SER A 58 -13.12 33.23 20.23
CA SER A 58 -13.92 32.05 19.87
C SER A 58 -15.35 32.37 19.45
N GLU A 59 -15.77 33.64 19.49
CA GLU A 59 -17.13 34.05 19.14
C GLU A 59 -17.34 34.11 17.63
N GLN A 60 -18.40 33.45 17.15
CA GLN A 60 -18.72 33.28 15.71
C GLN A 60 -19.62 34.40 15.14
N MET A 61 -20.02 35.39 15.94
CA MET A 61 -20.93 36.46 15.49
C MET A 61 -20.27 37.84 15.59
N ALA A 62 -20.55 38.68 14.59
CA ALA A 62 -20.18 40.09 14.53
C ALA A 62 -21.36 40.91 13.99
N PHE A 63 -21.25 42.24 14.05
CA PHE A 63 -22.27 43.15 13.52
C PHE A 63 -21.65 44.13 12.54
N VAL A 64 -22.35 44.40 11.43
CA VAL A 64 -22.01 45.51 10.53
C VAL A 64 -23.01 46.63 10.78
N THR A 65 -22.50 47.83 11.05
CA THR A 65 -23.26 49.04 11.33
C THR A 65 -22.99 50.07 10.24
N LEU A 66 -24.06 50.57 9.61
CA LEU A 66 -24.07 51.67 8.64
C LEU A 66 -24.65 52.92 9.33
N LEU A 67 -23.93 54.02 9.25
CA LEU A 67 -24.37 55.36 9.65
C LEU A 67 -24.18 56.34 8.48
N VAL A 68 -25.27 56.96 8.04
CA VAL A 68 -25.24 58.08 7.08
C VAL A 68 -25.85 59.30 7.76
N LYS A 69 -25.17 60.44 7.71
CA LYS A 69 -25.58 61.67 8.40
C LYS A 69 -25.26 62.91 7.57
N GLY A 70 -26.29 63.57 7.05
CA GLY A 70 -26.24 64.93 6.53
C GLY A 70 -26.95 65.92 7.47
N ASP A 71 -27.37 67.06 6.93
CA ASP A 71 -28.10 68.11 7.66
C ASP A 71 -29.57 67.75 7.91
N THR A 72 -30.20 67.00 7.00
CA THR A 72 -31.59 66.54 7.12
C THR A 72 -31.72 65.00 7.12
N LEU A 73 -30.81 64.29 6.45
CA LEU A 73 -30.82 62.84 6.33
C LEU A 73 -30.04 62.18 7.48
N LYS A 74 -30.67 61.22 8.16
CA LYS A 74 -29.99 60.34 9.13
C LYS A 74 -30.46 58.90 8.96
N ILE A 75 -29.58 58.04 8.46
CA ILE A 75 -29.79 56.60 8.32
C ILE A 75 -28.89 55.89 9.33
N PHE A 76 -29.46 54.94 10.08
CA PHE A 76 -28.72 54.06 10.98
C PHE A 76 -29.29 52.64 10.83
N GLU A 77 -28.44 51.71 10.40
CA GLU A 77 -28.82 50.31 10.18
C GLU A 77 -27.74 49.38 10.72
N ARG A 78 -28.16 48.24 11.29
CA ARG A 78 -27.26 47.25 11.90
C ARG A 78 -27.73 45.84 11.55
N ARG A 79 -26.82 44.96 11.13
CA ARG A 79 -27.09 43.56 10.74
C ARG A 79 -26.06 42.61 11.35
N SER A 80 -26.48 41.41 11.69
CA SER A 80 -25.59 40.34 12.17
C SER A 80 -24.93 39.58 11.00
N VAL A 81 -23.67 39.20 11.20
CA VAL A 81 -22.86 38.41 10.27
C VAL A 81 -22.07 37.34 11.03
N ALA A 82 -21.83 36.19 10.41
CA ALA A 82 -20.97 35.16 11.00
C ALA A 82 -19.51 35.31 10.55
N LEU A 83 -18.60 35.09 11.50
CA LEU A 83 -17.16 34.99 11.29
C LEU A 83 -16.73 33.52 11.33
N SER A 84 -16.01 33.08 10.31
CA SER A 84 -15.41 31.74 10.20
C SER A 84 -13.89 31.85 10.19
N SER A 85 -13.20 30.84 10.73
CA SER A 85 -11.74 30.71 10.57
C SER A 85 -11.37 30.52 9.10
N GLU A 86 -10.14 30.89 8.72
CA GLU A 86 -9.58 30.58 7.40
C GLU A 86 -9.62 29.06 7.15
N GLU A 87 -10.31 28.63 6.10
CA GLU A 87 -10.51 27.21 5.77
C GLU A 87 -9.53 26.78 4.67
N THR A 88 -8.54 25.95 5.02
CA THR A 88 -7.57 25.40 4.07
C THR A 88 -7.91 23.98 3.63
N VAL A 89 -7.51 23.66 2.38
CA VAL A 89 -7.67 22.34 1.76
C VAL A 89 -6.30 21.68 1.64
N THR A 90 -6.04 20.69 2.49
CA THR A 90 -4.85 19.83 2.39
C THR A 90 -5.22 18.48 1.78
N PHE A 91 -4.43 18.03 0.81
CA PHE A 91 -4.55 16.68 0.24
C PHE A 91 -3.18 16.01 0.10
N VAL A 92 -3.19 14.67 0.04
CA VAL A 92 -2.02 13.83 -0.15
C VAL A 92 -2.15 13.10 -1.48
N GLN A 93 -1.05 12.97 -2.22
CA GLN A 93 -1.01 12.19 -3.45
C GLN A 93 0.23 11.27 -3.45
N THR A 94 0.00 9.96 -3.61
CA THR A 94 1.04 8.96 -3.83
C THR A 94 1.38 8.83 -5.33
N ASP A 95 2.57 8.36 -5.69
CA ASP A 95 2.93 8.10 -7.10
C ASP A 95 2.11 6.96 -7.70
N LYS A 96 1.76 5.94 -6.90
CA LYS A 96 0.88 4.81 -7.28
C LYS A 96 -0.22 4.56 -6.22
N PRO A 97 -1.38 4.01 -6.59
CA PRO A 97 -2.36 3.48 -5.64
C PRO A 97 -1.92 2.11 -5.05
N ILE A 98 -1.13 1.32 -5.79
CA ILE A 98 -0.67 -0.02 -5.40
C ILE A 98 0.84 -0.14 -5.62
N TYR A 99 1.52 -0.74 -4.64
CA TYR A 99 2.96 -1.00 -4.65
C TYR A 99 3.28 -2.48 -4.50
N LYS A 100 4.46 -2.88 -5.01
CA LYS A 100 5.03 -4.22 -4.73
C LYS A 100 5.92 -4.18 -3.48
N SER A 101 6.20 -5.36 -2.94
CA SER A 101 7.31 -5.57 -2.01
C SER A 101 8.61 -4.90 -2.49
N GLY A 102 9.28 -4.17 -1.60
CA GLY A 102 10.54 -3.48 -1.91
C GLY A 102 10.43 -2.18 -2.71
N GLU A 103 9.25 -1.78 -3.21
CA GLU A 103 9.12 -0.52 -3.94
C GLU A 103 9.20 0.72 -3.02
N ASN A 104 9.65 1.85 -3.58
CA ASN A 104 9.72 3.11 -2.86
C ASN A 104 8.44 3.94 -3.09
N VAL A 105 7.65 4.12 -2.02
CA VAL A 105 6.43 4.93 -1.98
C VAL A 105 6.83 6.40 -1.99
N LYS A 106 6.51 7.12 -3.07
CA LYS A 106 6.68 8.57 -3.13
C LYS A 106 5.33 9.23 -2.88
N LEU A 107 5.30 10.20 -1.98
CA LEU A 107 4.09 10.95 -1.65
C LEU A 107 4.36 12.46 -1.68
N ARG A 108 3.31 13.21 -1.97
CA ARG A 108 3.29 14.67 -1.99
C ARG A 108 2.16 15.18 -1.13
N ILE A 109 2.38 16.27 -0.42
CA ILE A 109 1.38 16.97 0.39
C ILE A 109 1.30 18.42 -0.11
N VAL A 110 0.07 18.88 -0.36
CA VAL A 110 -0.23 20.23 -0.84
C VAL A 110 -1.37 20.80 0.01
N THR A 111 -1.20 22.03 0.49
CA THR A 111 -2.23 22.79 1.21
C THR A 111 -2.57 24.04 0.41
N LEU A 112 -3.85 24.26 0.14
CA LEU A 112 -4.41 25.38 -0.62
C LEU A 112 -5.29 26.28 0.26
N ASP A 113 -5.36 27.56 -0.10
CA ASP A 113 -6.36 28.51 0.41
C ASP A 113 -7.70 28.41 -0.35
N THR A 114 -8.67 29.24 0.03
CA THR A 114 -10.00 29.32 -0.60
C THR A 114 -9.98 29.90 -2.02
N LYS A 115 -8.85 30.42 -2.48
CA LYS A 115 -8.59 30.93 -3.84
C LYS A 115 -7.78 29.94 -4.68
N PHE A 116 -7.57 28.71 -4.19
CA PHE A 116 -6.71 27.67 -4.76
C PHE A 116 -5.23 28.06 -4.89
N LEU A 117 -4.76 29.06 -4.14
CA LEU A 117 -3.34 29.41 -4.02
C LEU A 117 -2.69 28.52 -2.96
N PRO A 118 -1.48 27.98 -3.20
CA PRO A 118 -0.85 27.08 -2.25
C PRO A 118 -0.16 27.84 -1.11
N ILE A 119 -0.34 27.37 0.13
CA ILE A 119 0.23 27.94 1.34
C ILE A 119 1.37 27.05 1.86
N ASN A 120 2.45 27.67 2.37
CA ASN A 120 3.49 26.95 3.11
C ASN A 120 3.03 26.69 4.55
N ASP A 121 2.51 25.49 4.84
CA ASP A 121 2.21 25.03 6.20
C ASP A 121 3.36 24.23 6.83
N VAL A 122 3.25 23.98 8.13
CA VAL A 122 4.14 23.12 8.92
C VAL A 122 3.33 21.95 9.46
N TYR A 123 3.69 20.74 9.03
CA TYR A 123 3.06 19.50 9.49
C TYR A 123 3.80 18.99 10.75
N PRO A 124 3.26 19.19 11.97
CA PRO A 124 3.92 18.75 13.21
C PRO A 124 4.18 17.24 13.24
N LEU A 125 3.28 16.44 12.68
CA LEU A 125 3.41 14.99 12.65
C LEU A 125 2.74 14.38 11.41
N ILE A 126 3.48 13.55 10.69
CA ILE A 126 2.97 12.68 9.62
C ILE A 126 3.35 11.26 10.00
N THR A 127 2.39 10.34 10.05
CA THR A 127 2.63 8.93 10.41
C THR A 127 2.18 7.99 9.30
N LEU A 128 2.98 6.95 9.06
CA LEU A 128 2.60 5.83 8.20
C LEU A 128 2.20 4.65 9.08
N GLN A 129 1.03 4.07 8.79
CA GLN A 129 0.45 2.94 9.49
C GLN A 129 0.29 1.73 8.55
N ASP A 130 0.56 0.55 9.07
CA ASP A 130 0.33 -0.72 8.39
C ASP A 130 -1.17 -1.13 8.42
N PRO A 131 -1.58 -2.23 7.73
CA PRO A 131 -2.97 -2.71 7.76
C PRO A 131 -3.48 -3.19 9.13
N GLN A 132 -2.64 -3.22 10.16
CA GLN A 132 -2.99 -3.54 11.54
C GLN A 132 -3.07 -2.28 12.43
N ASN A 133 -2.85 -1.10 11.86
CA ASN A 133 -2.72 0.21 12.51
C ASN A 133 -1.45 0.40 13.35
N ASN A 134 -0.44 -0.47 13.22
CA ASN A 134 0.86 -0.24 13.84
C ASN A 134 1.55 0.95 13.15
N ARG A 135 2.14 1.88 13.92
CA ARG A 135 2.93 2.98 13.37
C ARG A 135 4.30 2.45 12.91
N ILE A 136 4.49 2.33 11.60
CA ILE A 136 5.73 1.81 11.02
C ILE A 136 6.76 2.90 10.70
N PHE A 137 6.32 4.14 10.51
CA PHE A 137 7.20 5.27 10.26
C PHE A 137 6.55 6.60 10.67
N GLN A 138 7.38 7.63 10.90
CA GLN A 138 6.90 9.00 11.13
C GLN A 138 7.89 10.06 10.65
N TRP A 139 7.35 11.17 10.16
CA TRP A 139 8.07 12.42 9.96
C TRP A 139 7.55 13.46 10.98
N GLN A 140 8.44 14.29 11.52
CA GLN A 140 8.12 15.30 12.53
C GLN A 140 8.53 16.68 12.05
N ASN A 141 7.74 17.71 12.37
CA ASN A 141 8.01 19.12 12.08
C ASN A 141 8.42 19.37 10.61
N VAL A 142 7.70 18.75 9.66
CA VAL A 142 7.97 18.91 8.23
C VAL A 142 7.45 20.27 7.78
N THR A 143 8.33 21.15 7.34
CA THR A 143 7.99 22.45 6.76
C THR A 143 7.84 22.33 5.25
N SER A 144 6.79 22.91 4.67
CA SER A 144 6.67 22.97 3.22
C SER A 144 7.77 23.82 2.59
N SER A 145 8.38 23.31 1.51
CA SER A 145 9.38 24.01 0.71
C SER A 145 8.86 24.15 -0.72
N GLN A 146 8.88 25.37 -1.26
CA GLN A 146 8.36 25.66 -2.60
C GLN A 146 6.89 25.21 -2.82
N ASN A 147 6.04 25.41 -1.81
CA ASN A 147 4.58 25.18 -1.88
C ASN A 147 4.13 23.71 -2.04
N ILE A 148 5.05 22.74 -2.21
CA ILE A 148 4.76 21.30 -2.36
C ILE A 148 5.74 20.50 -1.51
N THR A 149 5.24 19.70 -0.57
CA THR A 149 6.10 18.86 0.27
C THR A 149 6.25 17.46 -0.35
N GLU A 150 7.45 17.10 -0.79
CA GLU A 150 7.76 15.74 -1.28
C GLU A 150 8.38 14.88 -0.17
N LEU A 151 7.89 13.66 0.00
CA LEU A 151 8.44 12.66 0.92
C LEU A 151 8.53 11.29 0.23
N SER A 152 9.45 10.44 0.68
CA SER A 152 9.61 9.07 0.17
C SER A 152 9.83 8.07 1.29
N PHE A 153 9.28 6.87 1.13
CA PHE A 153 9.38 5.78 2.08
C PHE A 153 9.56 4.43 1.35
N GLN A 154 10.64 3.72 1.64
CA GLN A 154 10.94 2.45 1.00
C GLN A 154 10.25 1.28 1.73
N LEU A 155 9.41 0.54 1.02
CA LEU A 155 8.77 -0.67 1.54
C LEU A 155 9.79 -1.79 1.76
N VAL A 156 9.48 -2.63 2.74
CA VAL A 156 10.25 -3.85 3.05
C VAL A 156 10.04 -4.93 1.97
N LEU A 157 10.95 -5.92 1.86
CA LEU A 157 10.82 -7.01 0.87
C LEU A 157 9.75 -8.05 1.23
N GLU A 158 9.35 -8.15 2.49
CA GLU A 158 8.23 -8.97 2.98
C GLU A 158 7.26 -8.09 3.79
N PRO A 159 6.44 -7.24 3.13
CA PRO A 159 5.52 -6.33 3.80
C PRO A 159 4.25 -7.05 4.26
N VAL A 160 3.51 -6.42 5.19
CA VAL A 160 2.16 -6.86 5.55
C VAL A 160 1.21 -6.46 4.43
N PHE A 161 0.83 -7.41 3.58
CA PHE A 161 -0.07 -7.15 2.45
C PHE A 161 -1.44 -6.64 2.92
N GLY A 162 -1.97 -5.62 2.24
CA GLY A 162 -3.20 -4.92 2.62
C GLY A 162 -3.13 -3.41 2.38
N ASP A 163 -4.10 -2.68 2.96
CA ASP A 163 -4.20 -1.23 2.84
C ASP A 163 -3.42 -0.51 3.96
N TYR A 164 -2.45 0.30 3.57
CA TYR A 164 -1.64 1.18 4.42
C TYR A 164 -2.27 2.56 4.49
N SER A 165 -2.11 3.24 5.64
CA SER A 165 -2.68 4.58 5.88
C SER A 165 -1.58 5.60 6.18
N ILE A 166 -1.54 6.68 5.40
CA ILE A 166 -0.76 7.90 5.66
C ILE A 166 -1.67 8.87 6.41
N VAL A 167 -1.31 9.21 7.64
CA VAL A 167 -2.07 10.14 8.48
C VAL A 167 -1.24 11.43 8.66
N VAL A 168 -1.77 12.54 8.19
CA VAL A 168 -1.17 13.88 8.27
C VAL A 168 -1.91 14.71 9.31
N LYS A 169 -1.19 15.25 10.29
CA LYS A 169 -1.74 16.20 11.26
C LYS A 169 -1.28 17.61 10.92
N GLU A 170 -2.23 18.51 10.72
CA GLU A 170 -2.00 19.93 10.46
C GLU A 170 -1.73 20.72 11.75
N LYS A 171 -1.18 21.93 11.60
CA LYS A 171 -1.08 22.92 12.69
C LYS A 171 -2.45 23.35 13.25
N SER A 172 -3.49 23.32 12.41
CA SER A 172 -4.90 23.56 12.78
C SER A 172 -5.46 22.53 13.78
N GLY A 173 -4.80 21.37 13.93
CA GLY A 173 -5.32 20.22 14.66
C GLY A 173 -6.18 19.27 13.81
N LYS A 174 -6.56 19.66 12.58
CA LYS A 174 -7.21 18.79 11.59
C LYS A 174 -6.28 17.62 11.24
N THR A 175 -6.89 16.47 10.98
CA THR A 175 -6.18 15.23 10.63
C THR A 175 -6.75 14.70 9.33
N LEU A 176 -5.86 14.41 8.38
CA LEU A 176 -6.18 13.88 7.06
C LEU A 176 -5.62 12.46 6.95
N THR A 177 -6.38 11.54 6.34
CA THR A 177 -5.94 10.16 6.07
C THR A 177 -5.99 9.89 4.57
N HIS A 178 -4.89 9.35 4.01
CA HIS A 178 -4.78 8.88 2.64
C HIS A 178 -4.32 7.42 2.63
N GLN A 179 -4.84 6.60 1.72
CA GLN A 179 -4.57 5.15 1.71
C GLN A 179 -3.94 4.66 0.41
N PHE A 180 -3.07 3.66 0.51
CA PHE A 180 -2.51 2.93 -0.62
C PHE A 180 -2.39 1.44 -0.27
N THR A 181 -2.30 0.57 -1.28
CA THR A 181 -2.29 -0.89 -1.07
C THR A 181 -0.92 -1.49 -1.39
N VAL A 182 -0.56 -2.56 -0.70
CA VAL A 182 0.62 -3.38 -1.03
C VAL A 182 0.18 -4.81 -1.32
N ASP A 183 0.53 -5.31 -2.50
CA ASP A 183 0.09 -6.61 -3.05
C ASP A 183 1.27 -7.42 -3.63
N ARG A 184 1.13 -8.74 -3.70
CA ARG A 184 2.07 -9.69 -4.33
C ARG A 184 1.92 -9.71 -5.87
N ASN A 185 0.68 -9.62 -6.39
CA ASN A 185 0.35 -9.94 -7.78
C ASN A 185 0.26 -8.69 -8.67
N VAL A 186 1.41 -8.05 -8.91
CA VAL A 186 1.43 -6.72 -9.54
C VAL A 186 1.93 -6.76 -10.98
N LEU A 187 1.01 -7.07 -11.89
CA LEU A 187 0.70 -6.32 -13.13
C LEU A 187 -0.23 -7.20 -14.00
N PRO A 188 -1.50 -6.83 -14.21
CA PRO A 188 -2.38 -7.56 -15.12
C PRO A 188 -1.82 -7.51 -16.55
N LYS A 189 -1.79 -8.67 -17.22
CA LYS A 189 -1.33 -8.77 -18.63
C LYS A 189 -2.31 -8.10 -19.59
N PHE A 190 -3.58 -8.11 -19.24
CA PHE A 190 -4.71 -7.58 -20.00
C PHE A 190 -5.73 -6.89 -19.09
N GLU A 191 -6.43 -5.91 -19.65
CA GLU A 191 -7.57 -5.20 -19.07
C GLU A 191 -8.85 -5.99 -19.35
N VAL A 192 -9.80 -6.01 -18.41
CA VAL A 192 -11.16 -6.52 -18.62
C VAL A 192 -12.12 -5.35 -18.42
N LYS A 193 -12.97 -5.07 -19.41
CA LYS A 193 -13.97 -4.00 -19.40
C LYS A 193 -15.36 -4.64 -19.41
N VAL A 194 -16.19 -4.30 -18.43
CA VAL A 194 -17.61 -4.66 -18.41
C VAL A 194 -18.43 -3.45 -18.84
N SER A 195 -19.17 -3.58 -19.94
CA SER A 195 -20.13 -2.59 -20.39
C SER A 195 -21.55 -3.14 -20.17
N ALA A 196 -22.30 -2.42 -19.35
CA ALA A 196 -23.66 -2.72 -18.93
C ALA A 196 -24.45 -1.39 -18.86
N PRO A 197 -25.79 -1.41 -18.96
CA PRO A 197 -26.61 -0.22 -18.73
C PRO A 197 -26.45 0.27 -17.29
N GLN A 198 -26.43 1.59 -17.05
CA GLN A 198 -26.33 2.14 -15.69
C GLN A 198 -27.59 1.86 -14.85
N THR A 199 -28.75 1.90 -15.51
CA THR A 199 -30.07 1.70 -14.90
C THR A 199 -30.93 0.79 -15.77
N ILE A 200 -31.67 -0.13 -15.14
CA ILE A 200 -32.78 -0.87 -15.77
C ILE A 200 -34.07 -0.70 -14.97
N THR A 201 -35.21 -0.87 -15.63
CA THR A 201 -36.53 -0.75 -15.02
C THR A 201 -37.05 -2.10 -14.52
N ILE A 202 -38.02 -2.07 -13.62
CA ILE A 202 -38.76 -3.28 -13.22
C ILE A 202 -39.63 -3.89 -14.34
N SER A 203 -39.74 -3.23 -15.50
CA SER A 203 -40.54 -3.65 -16.65
C SER A 203 -39.69 -4.20 -17.81
N ASP A 204 -38.37 -4.12 -17.73
CA ASP A 204 -37.48 -4.67 -18.76
C ASP A 204 -37.39 -6.20 -18.61
N ASP A 205 -37.76 -6.93 -19.66
CA ASP A 205 -37.74 -8.40 -19.69
C ASP A 205 -36.31 -8.98 -19.83
N GLU A 206 -35.40 -8.20 -20.41
CA GLU A 206 -34.01 -8.58 -20.68
C GLU A 206 -33.09 -7.36 -20.77
N PHE A 207 -31.80 -7.55 -20.54
CA PHE A 207 -30.76 -6.55 -20.77
C PHE A 207 -29.48 -7.19 -21.31
N GLN A 208 -28.67 -6.43 -22.05
CA GLN A 208 -27.38 -6.92 -22.54
C GLN A 208 -26.22 -6.47 -21.64
N ILE A 209 -25.31 -7.41 -21.40
CA ILE A 209 -23.99 -7.17 -20.81
C ILE A 209 -22.96 -7.55 -21.86
N SER A 210 -21.95 -6.72 -22.06
CA SER A 210 -20.75 -7.09 -22.81
C SER A 210 -19.51 -7.07 -21.92
N ALA A 211 -18.67 -8.08 -22.09
CA ALA A 211 -17.39 -8.21 -21.41
C ALA A 211 -16.30 -8.30 -22.49
N CYS A 212 -15.42 -7.31 -22.50
CA CYS A 212 -14.28 -7.23 -23.41
C CYS A 212 -12.98 -7.37 -22.63
N ALA A 213 -11.99 -8.01 -23.23
CA ALA A 213 -10.65 -8.16 -22.69
C ALA A 213 -9.60 -7.81 -23.73
N GLU A 214 -8.66 -6.96 -23.34
CA GLU A 214 -7.70 -6.32 -24.22
C GLU A 214 -6.33 -6.32 -23.54
N TYR A 215 -5.30 -6.86 -24.19
CA TYR A 215 -3.93 -6.80 -23.70
C TYR A 215 -3.49 -5.36 -23.52
N THR A 216 -2.56 -5.15 -22.60
CA THR A 216 -2.05 -3.82 -22.23
C THR A 216 -1.29 -3.09 -23.34
N PHE A 217 -1.11 -3.73 -24.50
CA PHE A 217 -0.57 -3.19 -25.75
C PHE A 217 -1.62 -3.05 -26.87
N GLY A 218 -2.92 -3.17 -26.56
CA GLY A 218 -4.03 -2.83 -27.46
C GLY A 218 -4.56 -3.97 -28.37
N GLN A 219 -4.20 -5.22 -28.12
CA GLN A 219 -4.73 -6.38 -28.88
C GLN A 219 -5.81 -7.14 -28.10
N PRO A 220 -6.80 -7.75 -28.78
CA PRO A 220 -7.85 -8.54 -28.12
C PRO A 220 -7.31 -9.81 -27.43
N VAL A 221 -7.87 -10.15 -26.28
CA VAL A 221 -7.51 -11.38 -25.54
C VAL A 221 -8.28 -12.58 -26.07
N HIS A 222 -7.55 -13.66 -26.36
CA HIS A 222 -8.15 -14.96 -26.64
C HIS A 222 -8.35 -15.70 -25.32
N GLY A 223 -9.61 -15.86 -24.90
CA GLY A 223 -9.94 -16.38 -23.58
C GLY A 223 -11.35 -16.97 -23.49
N LYS A 224 -11.64 -17.59 -22.34
CA LYS A 224 -13.01 -17.86 -21.89
C LYS A 224 -13.38 -16.82 -20.85
N VAL A 225 -14.63 -16.38 -20.82
CA VAL A 225 -15.14 -15.45 -19.81
C VAL A 225 -16.33 -16.08 -19.11
N GLN A 226 -16.29 -16.03 -17.77
CA GLN A 226 -17.38 -16.37 -16.88
C GLN A 226 -17.95 -15.07 -16.33
N VAL A 227 -19.22 -14.77 -16.63
CA VAL A 227 -19.91 -13.62 -16.05
C VAL A 227 -20.96 -14.13 -15.09
N GLN A 228 -20.97 -13.53 -13.90
CA GLN A 228 -21.93 -13.79 -12.84
C GLN A 228 -22.70 -12.50 -12.56
N VAL A 229 -24.03 -12.60 -12.50
CA VAL A 229 -24.95 -11.49 -12.22
C VAL A 229 -25.77 -11.86 -10.99
N CYS A 230 -25.70 -11.06 -9.93
CA CYS A 230 -26.34 -11.36 -8.65
C CYS A 230 -27.23 -10.20 -8.15
N ARG A 231 -28.34 -10.55 -7.48
CA ARG A 231 -29.19 -9.63 -6.72
C ARG A 231 -29.30 -10.11 -5.27
N GLY A 232 -28.81 -9.30 -4.33
CA GLY A 232 -28.76 -9.63 -2.90
C GLY A 232 -30.08 -9.39 -2.17
N PHE A 233 -30.24 -10.05 -1.01
CA PHE A 233 -31.39 -9.89 -0.13
C PHE A 233 -31.15 -8.83 0.96
N PHE A 234 -32.17 -8.04 1.30
CA PHE A 234 -32.11 -7.02 2.34
C PHE A 234 -32.36 -7.65 3.72
N SER A 235 -31.34 -8.32 4.28
CA SER A 235 -31.45 -9.00 5.58
C SER A 235 -31.16 -8.05 6.75
N SER A 236 -32.10 -7.96 7.69
CA SER A 236 -31.93 -7.28 8.98
C SER A 236 -31.14 -8.16 9.99
N VAL A 237 -29.86 -8.39 9.71
CA VAL A 237 -28.74 -8.77 10.64
C VAL A 237 -28.89 -10.03 11.53
N ALA A 238 -30.07 -10.61 11.73
CA ALA A 238 -30.36 -11.50 12.86
C ALA A 238 -30.76 -12.95 12.53
N CYS A 239 -31.20 -13.27 11.31
CA CYS A 239 -31.62 -14.63 10.94
C CYS A 239 -30.97 -15.13 9.64
N GLU A 240 -30.36 -16.31 9.76
CA GLU A 240 -29.73 -17.15 8.73
C GLU A 240 -28.51 -16.56 7.98
N LYS A 241 -27.42 -17.34 7.95
CA LYS A 241 -26.13 -17.00 7.32
C LYS A 241 -25.98 -17.56 5.91
N ASP A 242 -26.99 -18.23 5.38
CA ASP A 242 -26.95 -18.79 4.03
C ASP A 242 -27.34 -17.75 2.98
N LYS A 243 -26.59 -17.76 1.88
CA LYS A 243 -26.64 -16.76 0.82
C LYS A 243 -27.92 -16.89 -0.02
N ASN A 244 -29.00 -16.25 0.42
CA ASN A 244 -30.21 -16.06 -0.38
C ASN A 244 -30.03 -14.96 -1.46
N GLU A 245 -28.89 -14.98 -2.16
CA GLU A 245 -28.58 -14.12 -3.31
C GLU A 245 -29.06 -14.82 -4.58
N ILE A 246 -29.87 -14.14 -5.39
CA ILE A 246 -30.32 -14.70 -6.68
C ILE A 246 -29.23 -14.39 -7.71
N CYS A 247 -28.49 -15.42 -8.14
CA CYS A 247 -27.41 -15.28 -9.11
C CYS A 247 -27.65 -16.14 -10.36
N GLU A 248 -27.40 -15.57 -11.53
CA GLU A 248 -27.21 -16.30 -12.80
C GLU A 248 -25.75 -16.24 -13.21
N GLN A 249 -25.26 -17.29 -13.87
CA GLN A 249 -23.90 -17.37 -14.36
C GLN A 249 -23.83 -17.99 -15.75
N PHE A 250 -22.97 -17.43 -16.60
CA PHE A 250 -22.77 -17.91 -17.96
C PHE A 250 -21.29 -17.88 -18.33
N VAL A 251 -20.87 -18.91 -19.09
CA VAL A 251 -19.50 -19.07 -19.58
C VAL A 251 -19.52 -19.05 -21.09
N ALA A 252 -18.75 -18.16 -21.68
CA ALA A 252 -18.63 -17.99 -23.12
C ALA A 252 -17.17 -17.83 -23.56
N GLN A 253 -16.90 -17.98 -24.85
CA GLN A 253 -15.56 -17.83 -25.42
C GLN A 253 -15.46 -16.51 -26.17
N LEU A 254 -14.40 -15.74 -25.89
CA LEU A 254 -14.20 -14.40 -26.45
C LEU A 254 -13.95 -14.47 -27.96
N LYS A 255 -14.71 -13.68 -28.72
CA LYS A 255 -14.54 -13.48 -30.16
C LYS A 255 -14.01 -12.07 -30.38
N ASN A 256 -12.85 -11.94 -31.02
CA ASN A 256 -12.13 -10.66 -31.16
C ASN A 256 -12.00 -9.90 -29.83
N GLY A 257 -11.74 -10.63 -28.72
CA GLY A 257 -11.56 -10.05 -27.39
C GLY A 257 -12.85 -9.72 -26.63
N CYS A 258 -14.03 -9.80 -27.25
CA CYS A 258 -15.30 -9.47 -26.60
C CYS A 258 -16.30 -10.63 -26.60
N VAL A 259 -17.28 -10.55 -25.69
CA VAL A 259 -18.55 -11.26 -25.79
C VAL A 259 -19.69 -10.33 -25.35
N SER A 260 -20.86 -10.49 -25.96
CA SER A 260 -22.11 -9.89 -25.49
C SER A 260 -23.10 -11.00 -25.18
N GLN A 261 -23.72 -10.94 -24.01
CA GLN A 261 -24.75 -11.87 -23.55
C GLN A 261 -26.02 -11.11 -23.18
N THR A 262 -27.17 -11.69 -23.51
CA THR A 262 -28.48 -11.19 -23.06
C THR A 262 -28.87 -11.93 -21.79
N VAL A 263 -29.25 -11.18 -20.76
CA VAL A 263 -29.61 -11.67 -19.42
C VAL A 263 -31.11 -11.45 -19.19
N ASN A 264 -31.82 -12.51 -18.81
CA ASN A 264 -33.26 -12.47 -18.58
C ASN A 264 -33.57 -12.01 -17.16
N THR A 265 -34.40 -10.97 -17.01
CA THR A 265 -34.67 -10.36 -15.69
C THR A 265 -35.65 -11.16 -14.83
N LYS A 266 -36.47 -12.04 -15.44
CA LYS A 266 -37.56 -12.77 -14.76
C LYS A 266 -37.03 -13.72 -13.69
N VAL A 267 -35.81 -14.22 -13.85
CA VAL A 267 -35.10 -15.06 -12.86
C VAL A 267 -34.90 -14.30 -11.54
N PHE A 268 -34.66 -12.99 -11.59
CA PHE A 268 -34.28 -12.16 -10.45
C PHE A 268 -35.46 -11.55 -9.67
N GLN A 269 -36.70 -11.93 -10.02
CA GLN A 269 -37.92 -11.52 -9.31
C GLN A 269 -38.03 -10.00 -9.10
N LEU A 270 -37.87 -9.20 -10.17
CA LEU A 270 -37.81 -7.72 -10.09
C LEU A 270 -38.91 -7.09 -9.23
N TYR A 271 -40.16 -7.55 -9.38
CA TYR A 271 -41.32 -7.05 -8.64
C TYR A 271 -41.37 -7.39 -7.14
N ARG A 272 -40.50 -8.26 -6.63
CA ARG A 272 -40.50 -8.69 -5.22
C ARG A 272 -39.76 -7.69 -4.33
N SER A 273 -40.45 -7.20 -3.29
CA SER A 273 -39.86 -6.36 -2.24
C SER A 273 -38.95 -7.16 -1.29
N GLY A 274 -37.98 -6.49 -0.67
CA GLY A 274 -37.01 -7.10 0.26
C GLY A 274 -35.69 -7.59 -0.39
N LEU A 275 -35.49 -7.33 -1.68
CA LEU A 275 -34.21 -7.51 -2.39
C LEU A 275 -33.59 -6.14 -2.69
N PHE A 276 -32.26 -6.07 -2.81
CA PHE A 276 -31.58 -4.84 -3.21
C PHE A 276 -32.06 -4.37 -4.60
N MET A 277 -32.15 -3.06 -4.78
CA MET A 277 -32.47 -2.40 -6.06
C MET A 277 -31.21 -2.18 -6.91
N SER A 278 -30.32 -3.17 -6.91
CA SER A 278 -29.08 -3.17 -7.68
C SER A 278 -28.71 -4.59 -8.09
N PHE A 279 -28.18 -4.73 -9.30
CA PHE A 279 -27.46 -5.93 -9.73
C PHE A 279 -25.95 -5.73 -9.54
N TYR A 280 -25.28 -6.77 -9.06
CA TYR A 280 -23.83 -6.86 -8.99
C TYR A 280 -23.35 -7.82 -10.08
N ILE A 281 -22.51 -7.32 -10.98
CA ILE A 281 -21.91 -8.08 -12.08
C ILE A 281 -20.44 -8.33 -11.75
N THR A 282 -19.98 -9.56 -11.92
CA THR A 282 -18.55 -9.93 -11.90
C THR A 282 -18.23 -10.68 -13.18
N ALA A 283 -17.25 -10.21 -13.95
CA ALA A 283 -16.79 -10.85 -15.18
C ALA A 283 -15.34 -11.31 -15.03
N THR A 284 -15.13 -12.63 -15.00
CA THR A 284 -13.83 -13.28 -14.85
C THR A 284 -13.37 -13.85 -16.18
N VAL A 285 -12.29 -13.29 -16.74
CA VAL A 285 -11.69 -13.72 -18.01
C VAL A 285 -10.48 -14.61 -17.74
N THR A 286 -10.46 -15.79 -18.35
CA THR A 286 -9.35 -16.76 -18.33
C THR A 286 -8.64 -16.76 -19.69
N GLU A 287 -7.35 -16.41 -19.73
CA GLU A 287 -6.51 -16.41 -20.93
C GLU A 287 -6.23 -17.85 -21.43
N ILE A 288 -6.48 -18.10 -22.72
CA ILE A 288 -6.16 -19.37 -23.36
C ILE A 288 -4.65 -19.44 -23.60
N GLY A 289 -4.01 -20.46 -23.01
CA GLY A 289 -2.58 -20.75 -23.14
C GLY A 289 -1.77 -20.49 -21.87
N THR A 290 -2.18 -19.54 -21.02
CA THR A 290 -1.49 -19.26 -19.74
C THR A 290 -2.33 -19.66 -18.51
N GLY A 291 -3.66 -19.77 -18.65
CA GLY A 291 -4.57 -20.03 -17.53
C GLY A 291 -4.79 -18.84 -16.58
N VAL A 292 -4.18 -17.68 -16.85
CA VAL A 292 -4.30 -16.48 -15.99
C VAL A 292 -5.74 -15.98 -15.98
N GLN A 293 -6.28 -15.72 -14.79
CA GLN A 293 -7.61 -15.17 -14.58
C GLN A 293 -7.56 -13.72 -14.09
N ILE A 294 -8.41 -12.86 -14.65
CA ILE A 294 -8.60 -11.46 -14.22
C ILE A 294 -10.11 -11.21 -14.12
N SER A 295 -10.56 -10.61 -13.02
CA SER A 295 -11.97 -10.35 -12.74
C SER A 295 -12.28 -8.86 -12.57
N GLU A 296 -13.29 -8.38 -13.28
CA GLU A 296 -13.78 -7.00 -13.19
C GLU A 296 -15.20 -6.97 -12.59
N LYS A 297 -15.53 -5.92 -11.84
CA LYS A 297 -16.85 -5.75 -11.20
C LYS A 297 -17.59 -4.52 -11.72
N SER A 298 -18.90 -4.62 -11.81
CA SER A 298 -19.80 -3.52 -12.22
C SER A 298 -21.14 -3.63 -11.49
N SER A 299 -21.89 -2.53 -11.44
CA SER A 299 -23.24 -2.49 -10.86
C SER A 299 -24.24 -1.82 -11.80
N ILE A 300 -25.49 -2.28 -11.72
CA ILE A 300 -26.64 -1.68 -12.42
C ILE A 300 -27.67 -1.31 -11.35
N PHE A 301 -28.24 -0.11 -11.40
CA PHE A 301 -29.37 0.27 -10.56
C PHE A 301 -30.69 -0.23 -11.15
N ILE A 302 -31.59 -0.68 -10.28
CA ILE A 302 -32.96 -1.09 -10.63
C ILE A 302 -33.89 0.04 -10.20
N THR A 303 -34.73 0.54 -11.10
CA THR A 303 -35.70 1.60 -10.77
C THR A 303 -37.15 1.16 -11.03
N PRO A 304 -38.10 1.48 -10.13
CA PRO A 304 -39.52 1.39 -10.45
C PRO A 304 -39.99 2.57 -11.33
N VAL A 305 -39.18 3.63 -11.46
CA VAL A 305 -39.55 4.87 -12.15
C VAL A 305 -39.40 4.71 -13.67
N LEU A 306 -40.51 4.85 -14.39
CA LEU A 306 -40.55 4.73 -15.86
C LEU A 306 -40.37 6.07 -16.60
N GLY A 307 -40.47 7.21 -15.91
CA GLY A 307 -40.16 8.53 -16.50
C GLY A 307 -40.27 9.69 -15.51
N SER A 308 -39.72 10.85 -15.88
CA SER A 308 -39.58 12.04 -15.04
C SER A 308 -40.00 13.35 -15.75
N LEU A 309 -39.61 14.51 -15.21
CA LEU A 309 -40.18 15.84 -15.47
C LEU A 309 -40.00 16.36 -16.90
N LYS A 310 -38.91 15.96 -17.57
CA LYS A 310 -38.86 15.84 -19.05
C LYS A 310 -39.26 14.39 -19.34
N PHE A 311 -40.33 14.15 -20.09
CA PHE A 311 -40.94 12.82 -20.18
C PHE A 311 -40.08 11.89 -21.04
N SER A 312 -39.06 11.34 -20.40
CA SER A 312 -38.04 10.47 -20.94
C SER A 312 -37.91 9.25 -20.02
N GLY A 313 -37.57 8.10 -20.61
CA GLY A 313 -37.25 6.90 -19.85
C GLY A 313 -35.97 7.08 -19.03
N PRO A 314 -35.70 6.19 -18.05
CA PRO A 314 -34.60 6.34 -17.09
C PRO A 314 -33.16 6.41 -17.65
N ASN A 315 -32.98 6.26 -18.97
CA ASN A 315 -31.73 6.51 -19.69
C ASN A 315 -31.79 7.79 -20.57
N ASN A 316 -32.60 8.78 -20.19
CA ASN A 316 -32.90 10.01 -20.94
C ASN A 316 -33.44 9.82 -22.38
N VAL A 317 -34.00 8.64 -22.69
CA VAL A 317 -34.63 8.36 -23.99
C VAL A 317 -35.98 9.09 -24.05
N PRO A 318 -36.19 10.06 -24.96
CA PRO A 318 -37.42 10.85 -25.01
C PRO A 318 -38.64 9.99 -25.33
N MET A 319 -39.70 10.10 -24.54
CA MET A 319 -40.96 9.38 -24.78
C MET A 319 -41.96 10.27 -25.53
N ALA A 320 -41.88 10.24 -26.86
CA ALA A 320 -42.77 10.98 -27.75
C ALA A 320 -44.21 10.46 -27.76
N ASN A 321 -45.17 11.33 -28.09
CA ASN A 321 -46.59 11.05 -28.26
C ASN A 321 -47.28 10.50 -27.00
N LYS A 322 -46.94 11.02 -25.82
CA LYS A 322 -47.50 10.62 -24.52
C LYS A 322 -48.42 11.70 -23.97
N LEU A 323 -49.59 11.29 -23.47
CA LEU A 323 -50.64 12.20 -23.00
C LEU A 323 -50.43 12.58 -21.53
N LEU A 324 -50.03 13.82 -21.30
CA LEU A 324 -49.90 14.44 -19.98
C LEU A 324 -51.15 15.26 -19.68
N GLN A 325 -51.57 15.24 -18.43
CA GLN A 325 -52.65 16.02 -17.85
C GLN A 325 -52.04 17.11 -16.96
N LEU A 326 -52.30 18.37 -17.28
CA LEU A 326 -51.80 19.51 -16.51
C LEU A 326 -52.88 20.06 -15.60
N GLU A 327 -52.57 20.15 -14.31
CA GLU A 327 -53.43 20.68 -13.26
C GLU A 327 -52.78 21.92 -12.62
N LEU A 328 -53.59 22.95 -12.39
CA LEU A 328 -53.24 24.20 -11.73
C LEU A 328 -54.06 24.29 -10.44
N SER A 329 -53.40 24.16 -9.29
CA SER A 329 -54.04 24.16 -7.96
C SER A 329 -55.27 23.24 -7.91
N ASP A 330 -55.04 21.96 -8.28
CA ASP A 330 -56.02 20.87 -8.38
C ASP A 330 -57.17 21.08 -9.41
N ARG A 331 -57.04 22.05 -10.34
CA ARG A 331 -57.96 22.23 -11.47
C ARG A 331 -57.32 21.83 -12.79
N LEU A 332 -58.00 20.99 -13.57
CA LEU A 332 -57.57 20.59 -14.91
C LEU A 332 -57.45 21.80 -15.86
N VAL A 333 -56.25 22.07 -16.36
CA VAL A 333 -55.96 23.09 -17.38
C VAL A 333 -56.15 22.52 -18.78
N GLY A 334 -55.64 21.32 -19.02
CA GLY A 334 -55.74 20.64 -20.31
C GLY A 334 -54.84 19.42 -20.43
N ASN A 335 -54.99 18.70 -21.55
CA ASN A 335 -54.17 17.56 -21.89
C ASN A 335 -53.16 17.96 -22.97
N TYR A 336 -51.88 17.71 -22.73
CA TYR A 336 -50.77 18.04 -23.60
C TYR A 336 -50.09 16.75 -24.07
N THR A 337 -49.63 16.72 -25.32
CA THR A 337 -48.93 15.57 -25.89
C THR A 337 -47.45 15.90 -26.03
N THR A 338 -46.58 14.98 -25.62
CA THR A 338 -45.13 15.17 -25.74
C THR A 338 -44.64 15.08 -27.18
N ASP A 339 -43.70 15.96 -27.54
CA ASP A 339 -43.03 16.01 -28.84
C ASP A 339 -41.97 14.91 -29.01
N GLU A 340 -41.22 14.94 -30.11
CA GLU A 340 -40.14 13.98 -30.39
C GLU A 340 -38.99 14.02 -29.35
N ASN A 341 -38.86 15.13 -28.59
CA ASN A 341 -37.89 15.30 -27.52
C ASN A 341 -38.44 14.90 -26.13
N GLY A 342 -39.68 14.42 -26.05
CA GLY A 342 -40.34 14.09 -24.79
C GLY A 342 -40.81 15.33 -24.00
N GLU A 343 -40.89 16.48 -24.67
CA GLU A 343 -41.25 17.77 -24.08
C GLU A 343 -42.67 18.16 -24.48
N ALA A 344 -43.43 18.76 -23.56
CA ALA A 344 -44.77 19.25 -23.82
C ALA A 344 -44.82 20.74 -23.51
N GLN A 345 -44.88 21.59 -24.55
CA GLN A 345 -44.98 23.03 -24.38
C GLN A 345 -46.43 23.43 -24.04
N PHE A 346 -46.56 24.26 -23.01
CA PHE A 346 -47.83 24.84 -22.57
C PHE A 346 -47.61 26.30 -22.17
N SER A 347 -48.66 27.11 -22.32
CA SER A 347 -48.70 28.51 -21.88
C SER A 347 -49.95 28.71 -21.05
N ILE A 348 -49.80 29.25 -19.85
CA ILE A 348 -50.91 29.57 -18.93
C ILE A 348 -51.03 31.09 -18.89
N ASP A 349 -52.23 31.60 -19.14
CA ASP A 349 -52.53 33.01 -18.89
C ASP A 349 -52.66 33.22 -17.38
N THR A 350 -51.77 34.03 -16.82
CA THR A 350 -51.70 34.32 -15.38
C THR A 350 -52.43 35.61 -14.99
N SER A 351 -53.08 36.30 -15.95
CA SER A 351 -53.68 37.62 -15.75
C SER A 351 -54.76 37.67 -14.66
N ASP A 352 -55.50 36.56 -14.48
CA ASP A 352 -56.59 36.42 -13.49
C ASP A 352 -56.17 35.64 -12.22
N ILE A 353 -54.88 35.32 -12.04
CA ILE A 353 -54.37 34.56 -10.89
C ILE A 353 -53.91 35.51 -9.78
N PHE A 354 -54.66 35.54 -8.67
CA PHE A 354 -54.38 36.40 -7.51
C PHE A 354 -53.86 35.64 -6.28
N ASP A 355 -53.76 34.31 -6.35
CA ASP A 355 -53.21 33.49 -5.28
C ASP A 355 -51.69 33.74 -5.12
N PRO A 356 -51.15 33.77 -3.90
CA PRO A 356 -49.73 34.10 -3.65
C PRO A 356 -48.77 33.00 -4.10
N GLU A 357 -49.23 31.75 -4.14
CA GLU A 357 -48.52 30.59 -4.65
C GLU A 357 -49.53 29.71 -5.40
N PHE A 358 -49.19 29.26 -6.60
CA PHE A 358 -49.99 28.27 -7.33
C PHE A 358 -49.14 27.07 -7.71
N ARG A 359 -49.73 25.88 -7.54
CA ARG A 359 -49.04 24.61 -7.78
C ARG A 359 -49.43 24.05 -9.14
N LEU A 360 -48.46 23.91 -10.02
CA LEU A 360 -48.57 23.12 -11.23
C LEU A 360 -48.30 21.66 -10.91
N LYS A 361 -49.16 20.79 -11.41
CA LYS A 361 -49.00 19.34 -11.37
C LYS A 361 -49.19 18.77 -12.77
N ALA A 362 -48.15 18.11 -13.29
CA ALA A 362 -48.20 17.36 -14.54
C ALA A 362 -48.31 15.85 -14.22
N THR A 363 -49.43 15.24 -14.57
CA THR A 363 -49.73 13.82 -14.35
C THR A 363 -49.75 13.06 -15.67
N TYR A 364 -49.19 11.84 -15.72
CA TYR A 364 -49.33 10.99 -16.90
C TYR A 364 -50.63 10.18 -16.85
N ILE A 365 -51.47 10.27 -17.90
CA ILE A 365 -52.76 9.55 -17.95
C ILE A 365 -52.49 8.06 -18.21
N ARG A 366 -52.74 7.23 -17.18
CA ARG A 366 -52.49 5.77 -17.20
C ARG A 366 -53.76 4.96 -17.50
N PRO A 367 -53.67 3.84 -18.23
CA PRO A 367 -54.73 2.83 -18.26
C PRO A 367 -54.88 2.13 -16.91
N GLN A 368 -56.11 1.76 -16.52
CA GLN A 368 -56.37 1.06 -15.25
C GLN A 368 -55.75 -0.34 -15.22
N SER A 369 -55.06 -0.66 -14.13
CA SER A 369 -54.58 -2.00 -13.80
C SER A 369 -54.61 -2.23 -12.28
N CYS A 370 -54.97 -3.43 -11.84
CA CYS A 370 -55.12 -3.78 -10.43
C CYS A 370 -54.02 -4.76 -9.99
N TYR A 371 -53.27 -4.42 -8.94
CA TYR A 371 -52.18 -5.26 -8.39
C TYR A 371 -52.33 -5.45 -6.87
N LEU A 372 -51.62 -6.45 -6.33
CA LEU A 372 -51.62 -6.79 -4.90
C LEU A 372 -50.55 -5.98 -4.13
N PRO A 373 -50.75 -5.64 -2.84
CA PRO A 373 -49.88 -4.71 -2.09
C PRO A 373 -48.43 -5.15 -1.84
N SER A 374 -48.08 -6.41 -2.11
CA SER A 374 -46.76 -6.99 -1.85
C SER A 374 -45.78 -6.94 -3.04
N TRP A 375 -46.16 -6.24 -4.12
CA TRP A 375 -45.39 -6.12 -5.36
C TRP A 375 -44.96 -4.67 -5.59
N LEU A 376 -43.72 -4.47 -6.07
CA LEU A 376 -43.25 -3.17 -6.56
C LEU A 376 -44.00 -2.83 -7.86
N ILE A 377 -44.54 -1.61 -7.95
CA ILE A 377 -45.39 -1.16 -9.06
C ILE A 377 -44.57 -0.20 -9.94
N PRO A 378 -44.75 -0.19 -11.28
CA PRO A 378 -44.10 0.80 -12.12
C PRO A 378 -44.71 2.18 -11.88
N GLU A 379 -43.88 3.10 -11.40
CA GLU A 379 -44.28 4.46 -11.05
C GLU A 379 -43.84 5.44 -12.14
N TYR A 380 -44.70 6.40 -12.43
CA TYR A 380 -44.37 7.58 -13.24
C TYR A 380 -44.37 8.73 -12.25
N MET A 381 -43.27 9.47 -12.17
CA MET A 381 -43.19 10.59 -11.23
C MET A 381 -44.06 11.74 -11.75
N ASP A 382 -45.06 12.14 -10.96
CA ASP A 382 -45.84 13.34 -11.23
C ASP A 382 -44.92 14.58 -11.12
N GLY A 383 -44.91 15.42 -12.15
CA GLY A 383 -44.13 16.66 -12.14
C GLY A 383 -44.82 17.70 -11.26
N HIS A 384 -44.16 18.15 -10.20
CA HIS A 384 -44.67 19.21 -9.32
C HIS A 384 -43.79 20.45 -9.42
N PHE A 385 -44.41 21.61 -9.65
CA PHE A 385 -43.72 22.91 -9.63
C PHE A 385 -44.62 23.94 -8.95
N SER A 386 -44.10 24.62 -7.92
CA SER A 386 -44.79 25.74 -7.27
C SER A 386 -44.25 27.05 -7.84
N VAL A 387 -45.16 27.92 -8.28
CA VAL A 387 -44.82 29.27 -8.71
C VAL A 387 -45.31 30.24 -7.64
N GLN A 388 -44.38 30.96 -7.03
CA GLN A 388 -44.70 32.08 -6.14
C GLN A 388 -44.90 33.35 -6.95
N ARG A 389 -45.88 34.16 -6.54
CA ARG A 389 -46.16 35.44 -7.15
C ARG A 389 -45.18 36.48 -6.63
N PHE A 390 -44.46 37.17 -7.52
CA PHE A 390 -43.49 38.19 -7.13
C PHE A 390 -44.19 39.51 -6.76
N TYR A 391 -43.92 40.03 -5.57
CA TYR A 391 -44.48 41.31 -5.10
C TYR A 391 -43.69 42.50 -5.64
N SER A 392 -44.36 43.37 -6.40
CA SER A 392 -43.80 44.67 -6.84
C SER A 392 -44.74 45.82 -6.50
N ARG A 393 -44.25 46.78 -5.69
CA ARG A 393 -45.02 47.96 -5.25
C ARG A 393 -45.38 48.90 -6.40
N THR A 394 -44.56 48.96 -7.45
CA THR A 394 -44.77 49.81 -8.64
C THR A 394 -45.48 49.09 -9.77
N SER A 395 -45.86 47.81 -9.60
CA SER A 395 -46.28 46.91 -10.68
C SER A 395 -45.25 46.84 -11.83
N SER A 396 -43.97 46.97 -11.50
CA SER A 396 -42.86 46.87 -12.43
C SER A 396 -42.07 45.59 -12.16
N PHE A 397 -41.72 44.85 -13.20
CA PHE A 397 -41.20 43.49 -13.11
C PHE A 397 -40.00 43.31 -14.03
N LEU A 398 -39.09 42.42 -13.63
CA LEU A 398 -37.92 42.03 -14.40
C LEU A 398 -37.86 40.50 -14.42
N MET A 399 -37.65 39.92 -15.60
CA MET A 399 -37.53 38.49 -15.81
C MET A 399 -36.23 38.20 -16.58
N ILE A 400 -35.37 37.38 -15.98
CA ILE A 400 -34.14 36.89 -16.61
C ILE A 400 -34.48 35.52 -17.23
N GLU A 401 -34.16 35.31 -18.50
CA GLU A 401 -34.34 33.99 -19.12
C GLU A 401 -33.30 33.00 -18.54
N PRO A 402 -33.74 31.88 -17.92
CA PRO A 402 -32.81 30.89 -17.38
C PRO A 402 -32.17 30.07 -18.52
N GLU A 403 -30.84 29.89 -18.47
CA GLU A 403 -30.13 28.97 -19.37
C GLU A 403 -30.13 27.56 -18.75
N PRO A 404 -30.78 26.56 -19.37
CA PRO A 404 -30.86 25.19 -18.82
C PRO A 404 -29.59 24.34 -19.04
N LYS A 405 -28.51 24.93 -19.58
CA LYS A 405 -27.26 24.23 -19.91
C LYS A 405 -26.07 24.83 -19.17
N GLU A 406 -25.22 23.96 -18.65
CA GLU A 406 -23.96 24.32 -18.00
C GLU A 406 -23.11 25.21 -18.92
N LEU A 407 -22.77 26.40 -18.43
CA LEU A 407 -21.99 27.39 -19.17
C LEU A 407 -20.51 27.01 -19.19
N ARG A 408 -19.93 27.00 -20.38
CA ARG A 408 -18.49 26.84 -20.54
C ARG A 408 -17.78 28.16 -20.25
N CYS A 409 -16.87 28.12 -19.29
CA CYS A 409 -15.66 28.94 -19.22
C CYS A 409 -15.31 29.78 -20.49
N ASN A 410 -15.30 31.13 -20.39
CA ASN A 410 -15.06 32.16 -21.46
C ASN A 410 -15.97 32.08 -22.68
N GLN A 411 -17.05 31.29 -22.65
CA GLN A 411 -18.08 31.44 -23.65
C GLN A 411 -18.90 32.69 -23.31
N GLU A 412 -18.69 33.78 -24.06
CA GLU A 412 -19.57 34.93 -24.00
C GLU A 412 -20.99 34.49 -24.36
N LYS A 413 -21.93 34.74 -23.44
CA LYS A 413 -23.35 34.39 -23.58
C LYS A 413 -24.18 35.64 -23.34
N ILE A 414 -25.03 35.97 -24.29
CA ILE A 414 -26.05 37.01 -24.14
C ILE A 414 -27.16 36.43 -23.26
N VAL A 415 -27.40 37.07 -22.11
CA VAL A 415 -28.54 36.78 -21.23
C VAL A 415 -29.66 37.76 -21.56
N THR A 416 -30.82 37.24 -21.96
CA THR A 416 -32.00 38.07 -22.24
C THR A 416 -32.63 38.51 -20.92
N ILE A 417 -32.87 39.81 -20.77
CA ILE A 417 -33.60 40.39 -19.64
C ILE A 417 -34.83 41.09 -20.19
N HIS A 418 -36.02 40.60 -19.81
CA HIS A 418 -37.28 41.25 -20.10
C HIS A 418 -37.65 42.17 -18.93
N TYR A 419 -38.15 43.37 -19.23
CA TYR A 419 -38.61 44.31 -18.20
C TYR A 419 -39.97 44.87 -18.57
N SER A 420 -40.79 45.09 -17.55
CA SER A 420 -42.05 45.84 -17.62
C SER A 420 -41.96 46.94 -16.58
N LEU A 421 -41.94 48.21 -17.01
CA LEU A 421 -41.83 49.37 -16.13
C LEU A 421 -43.10 50.21 -16.21
N ASN A 422 -43.65 50.55 -15.05
CA ASN A 422 -44.83 51.40 -14.96
C ASN A 422 -44.46 52.87 -15.23
N SER A 423 -44.97 53.43 -16.33
CA SER A 423 -44.65 54.77 -16.82
C SER A 423 -45.10 55.92 -15.90
N GLU A 424 -45.94 55.66 -14.89
CA GLU A 424 -46.29 56.67 -13.88
C GLU A 424 -45.27 56.74 -12.73
N ALA A 425 -44.43 55.70 -12.54
CA ALA A 425 -43.48 55.62 -11.42
C ALA A 425 -42.05 56.10 -11.76
N TYR A 426 -41.68 56.14 -13.04
CA TYR A 426 -40.30 56.41 -13.51
C TYR A 426 -40.23 57.62 -14.45
N ARG A 427 -40.76 58.78 -14.05
CA ARG A 427 -40.88 59.94 -14.97
C ARG A 427 -39.59 60.68 -15.29
N ASP A 428 -38.52 60.53 -14.50
CA ASP A 428 -37.33 61.41 -14.60
C ASP A 428 -35.94 60.72 -14.65
N ASP A 429 -35.86 59.37 -14.60
CA ASP A 429 -34.57 58.64 -14.66
C ASP A 429 -34.48 57.71 -15.90
N SER A 430 -33.35 57.74 -16.62
CA SER A 430 -33.23 57.19 -17.99
C SER A 430 -32.03 56.29 -18.30
N ASN A 431 -31.37 55.72 -17.28
CA ASN A 431 -30.36 54.65 -17.47
C ASN A 431 -30.37 53.62 -16.32
N ILE A 432 -30.21 52.34 -16.65
CA ILE A 432 -30.01 51.21 -15.71
C ILE A 432 -28.84 50.38 -16.24
N ASN A 433 -27.84 50.10 -15.40
CA ASN A 433 -26.62 49.37 -15.76
C ASN A 433 -26.53 48.00 -15.07
N PHE A 434 -25.96 47.00 -15.74
CA PHE A 434 -25.72 45.64 -15.24
C PHE A 434 -24.30 45.15 -15.59
N PHE A 435 -23.71 44.26 -14.79
CA PHE A 435 -22.35 43.73 -14.97
C PHE A 435 -22.26 42.19 -14.72
N TYR A 436 -21.41 41.45 -15.45
CA TYR A 436 -21.11 40.01 -15.26
C TYR A 436 -19.76 39.60 -15.89
N LEU A 437 -19.19 38.43 -15.53
CA LEU A 437 -17.79 38.00 -15.85
C LEU A 437 -17.56 36.47 -15.61
N VAL A 438 -16.84 35.69 -16.48
CA VAL A 438 -16.19 34.33 -16.23
C VAL A 438 -15.39 33.77 -17.46
N SER A 439 -14.36 32.88 -17.29
CA SER A 439 -13.29 32.53 -18.30
C SER A 439 -12.83 31.04 -18.56
N ILE A 440 -11.95 30.71 -19.59
CA ILE A 440 -11.75 29.51 -20.56
C ILE A 440 -11.30 28.08 -20.11
N LYS A 441 -11.42 27.06 -21.03
CA LYS A 441 -10.42 25.95 -21.22
C LYS A 441 -10.31 25.24 -22.63
N PHE A 442 -9.26 24.40 -22.83
CA PHE A 442 -8.78 23.64 -24.05
C PHE A 442 -8.14 22.26 -23.67
N SER A 443 -7.40 21.47 -24.51
CA SER A 443 -7.82 20.56 -25.62
C SER A 443 -6.73 19.54 -26.13
N LYS A 444 -6.97 18.21 -26.02
CA LYS A 444 -6.37 17.01 -26.73
C LYS A 444 -4.93 16.43 -26.44
N GLU A 445 -4.68 15.12 -26.72
CA GLU A 445 -3.91 14.23 -25.80
C GLU A 445 -2.70 13.29 -26.21
N GLN A 446 -2.45 12.78 -27.45
CA GLN A 446 -1.74 11.46 -27.64
C GLN A 446 -0.39 11.39 -28.45
N GLY A 447 0.35 10.25 -28.41
CA GLY A 447 1.64 9.98 -29.14
C GLY A 447 2.23 8.53 -29.07
N LEU A 448 3.40 8.27 -29.71
CA LEU A 448 4.00 6.92 -29.96
C LEU A 448 5.22 6.54 -29.05
N PRO A 449 5.48 5.24 -28.76
CA PRO A 449 6.59 4.80 -27.89
C PRO A 449 8.00 5.06 -28.45
N GLY A 450 8.95 5.38 -27.57
CA GLY A 450 10.37 5.60 -27.91
C GLY A 450 10.66 6.88 -28.72
N SER A 451 9.63 7.51 -29.29
CA SER A 451 9.74 8.83 -29.93
C SER A 451 10.06 9.92 -28.90
N SER A 452 10.79 10.95 -29.32
CA SER A 452 11.03 12.14 -28.51
C SER A 452 9.73 12.95 -28.40
N THR A 453 8.96 12.71 -27.34
CA THR A 453 7.77 13.50 -27.02
C THR A 453 8.14 14.77 -26.24
N GLY A 454 7.70 15.92 -26.73
CA GLY A 454 7.87 17.22 -26.06
C GLY A 454 6.68 17.50 -25.15
N LEU A 455 6.86 17.39 -23.83
CA LEU A 455 5.84 17.82 -22.88
C LEU A 455 5.85 19.35 -22.76
N HIS A 456 5.02 20.01 -23.58
CA HIS A 456 4.83 21.46 -23.51
C HIS A 456 3.96 21.85 -22.32
N LEU A 457 4.61 22.05 -21.18
CA LEU A 457 3.99 22.57 -19.97
C LEU A 457 3.92 24.10 -20.02
N GLN A 458 2.73 24.64 -20.27
CA GLN A 458 2.45 26.07 -20.17
C GLN A 458 1.72 26.36 -18.85
N ALA A 459 2.34 27.19 -18.02
CA ALA A 459 1.78 27.71 -16.77
C ALA A 459 2.08 29.21 -16.66
N SER A 460 1.51 29.89 -15.66
CA SER A 460 1.88 31.27 -15.34
C SER A 460 3.37 31.35 -14.96
N PRO A 461 4.06 32.49 -15.18
CA PRO A 461 5.42 32.69 -14.72
C PRO A 461 5.59 32.29 -13.24
N ASP A 462 6.74 31.70 -12.92
CA ASP A 462 7.12 31.22 -11.58
C ASP A 462 6.18 30.16 -10.94
N SER A 463 5.29 29.52 -11.73
CA SER A 463 4.46 28.41 -11.25
C SER A 463 5.26 27.13 -11.04
N VAL A 464 5.16 26.54 -9.85
CA VAL A 464 5.67 25.19 -9.56
C VAL A 464 4.67 24.15 -10.08
N CYS A 465 5.09 23.30 -11.03
CA CYS A 465 4.23 22.27 -11.62
C CYS A 465 4.72 20.86 -11.27
N ALA A 466 3.96 20.16 -10.42
CA ALA A 466 4.21 18.76 -10.09
C ALA A 466 3.67 17.83 -11.18
N LEU A 467 4.56 17.10 -11.85
CA LEU A 467 4.20 16.08 -12.85
C LEU A 467 4.10 14.70 -12.21
N ARG A 468 3.11 13.91 -12.65
CA ARG A 468 2.91 12.50 -12.27
C ARG A 468 2.59 11.69 -13.52
N ALA A 469 3.43 10.72 -13.85
CA ALA A 469 3.19 9.74 -14.90
C ALA A 469 2.93 8.39 -14.24
N VAL A 470 1.75 7.81 -14.48
CA VAL A 470 1.36 6.50 -13.95
C VAL A 470 1.12 5.56 -15.12
N ASP A 471 1.64 4.35 -15.03
CA ASP A 471 1.33 3.28 -15.98
C ASP A 471 -0.16 2.93 -15.89
N LYS A 472 -0.87 2.96 -17.03
CA LYS A 472 -2.31 2.67 -17.10
C LYS A 472 -2.65 1.35 -16.40
N ARG A 473 -1.78 0.34 -16.46
CA ARG A 473 -1.94 -0.98 -15.83
C ARG A 473 -2.11 -0.93 -14.31
N VAL A 474 -1.59 0.10 -13.66
CA VAL A 474 -1.72 0.32 -12.21
C VAL A 474 -3.05 0.99 -11.88
N LEU A 475 -3.59 1.83 -12.77
CA LEU A 475 -4.90 2.48 -12.61
C LEU A 475 -6.07 1.50 -12.75
N LEU A 476 -5.90 0.41 -13.51
CA LEU A 476 -6.91 -0.66 -13.69
C LEU A 476 -7.23 -1.43 -12.41
N LEU A 477 -6.32 -1.42 -11.42
CA LEU A 477 -6.48 -2.21 -10.20
C LEU A 477 -7.20 -1.46 -9.07
N LYS A 478 -7.14 -0.11 -9.06
CA LYS A 478 -7.90 0.79 -8.17
C LYS A 478 -8.10 2.16 -8.86
N SER A 479 -9.21 2.34 -9.55
CA SER A 479 -9.57 3.59 -10.25
C SER A 479 -10.08 4.70 -9.32
N GLU A 480 -10.66 4.33 -8.18
CA GLU A 480 -11.36 5.23 -7.23
C GLU A 480 -10.44 6.26 -6.53
N GLN A 481 -9.11 6.12 -6.63
CA GLN A 481 -8.12 7.01 -5.99
C GLN A 481 -7.56 8.10 -6.92
N GLN A 482 -8.22 8.38 -8.04
CA GLN A 482 -7.76 9.39 -8.99
C GLN A 482 -8.13 10.82 -8.54
N LEU A 483 -7.12 11.61 -8.18
CA LEU A 483 -7.28 13.04 -7.89
C LEU A 483 -7.64 13.79 -9.20
N SER A 484 -8.91 14.19 -9.34
CA SER A 484 -9.42 15.01 -10.45
C SER A 484 -9.58 16.48 -10.03
N ALA A 485 -9.68 17.39 -11.00
CA ALA A 485 -9.96 18.81 -10.71
C ALA A 485 -11.28 18.99 -9.94
N GLU A 486 -12.30 18.20 -10.29
CA GLU A 486 -13.59 18.12 -9.60
C GLU A 486 -13.44 17.61 -8.16
N SER A 487 -12.60 16.60 -7.91
CA SER A 487 -12.34 16.11 -6.55
C SER A 487 -11.70 17.17 -5.66
N VAL A 488 -10.81 18.02 -6.20
CA VAL A 488 -10.19 19.13 -5.45
C VAL A 488 -11.19 20.28 -5.26
N TYR A 489 -12.05 20.56 -6.23
CA TYR A 489 -13.12 21.56 -6.12
C TYR A 489 -14.12 21.17 -5.01
N ASN A 490 -14.54 19.90 -4.98
CA ASN A 490 -15.47 19.35 -3.99
C ASN A 490 -14.85 19.18 -2.58
N MET A 491 -13.54 19.43 -2.41
CA MET A 491 -12.90 19.48 -1.08
C MET A 491 -13.00 20.86 -0.40
N LEU A 492 -13.41 21.92 -1.12
CA LEU A 492 -13.69 23.21 -0.50
C LEU A 492 -14.98 23.15 0.33
N PRO A 493 -14.97 23.62 1.59
CA PRO A 493 -16.20 23.85 2.34
C PRO A 493 -16.91 25.12 1.82
N ASN A 494 -18.24 25.15 1.95
CA ASN A 494 -19.05 26.38 1.79
C ASN A 494 -18.93 27.07 0.42
N THR A 495 -18.84 26.31 -0.69
CA THR A 495 -18.76 26.86 -2.07
C THR A 495 -20.00 27.65 -2.51
N GLU A 496 -21.15 27.42 -1.89
CA GLU A 496 -22.41 28.11 -2.17
C GLU A 496 -22.98 28.73 -0.87
N LEU A 497 -23.17 30.06 -0.86
CA LEU A 497 -23.73 30.81 0.27
C LEU A 497 -25.26 30.84 0.21
N TYR A 498 -25.90 29.72 0.51
CA TYR A 498 -27.36 29.63 0.49
C TYR A 498 -28.00 30.12 1.79
N GLY A 499 -28.69 31.27 1.74
CA GLY A 499 -29.48 31.79 2.87
C GLY A 499 -28.68 32.40 4.02
N TYR A 500 -29.32 32.53 5.18
CA TYR A 500 -28.76 33.15 6.40
C TYR A 500 -28.58 32.17 7.58
N PHE A 501 -28.42 30.87 7.30
CA PHE A 501 -28.24 29.85 8.34
C PHE A 501 -26.82 29.28 8.31
N TYR A 502 -26.10 29.36 9.44
CA TYR A 502 -24.69 28.94 9.52
C TYR A 502 -24.41 28.16 10.81
N ARG A 503 -24.06 26.88 10.69
CA ARG A 503 -23.69 25.98 11.81
C ARG A 503 -24.66 26.02 13.02
N GLY A 504 -25.96 26.16 12.77
CA GLY A 504 -27.00 26.24 13.83
C GLY A 504 -27.38 27.66 14.25
N LEU A 505 -26.63 28.68 13.82
CA LEU A 505 -26.98 30.09 14.02
C LEU A 505 -27.93 30.55 12.90
N ASN A 506 -29.10 31.03 13.29
CA ASN A 506 -29.97 31.78 12.40
C ASN A 506 -29.57 33.26 12.43
N LEU A 507 -28.97 33.75 11.34
CA LEU A 507 -28.54 35.14 11.18
C LEU A 507 -29.64 36.01 10.56
N ASP A 508 -30.87 35.53 10.41
CA ASP A 508 -31.99 36.32 9.90
C ASP A 508 -32.38 37.43 10.91
N ASP A 509 -31.95 38.66 10.62
CA ASP A 509 -32.25 39.83 11.44
C ASP A 509 -33.76 40.13 11.37
N SER A 510 -34.46 39.80 12.46
CA SER A 510 -35.91 39.86 12.64
C SER A 510 -36.59 41.11 12.05
N LYS A 511 -37.80 40.93 11.52
CA LYS A 511 -38.66 41.98 10.94
C LYS A 511 -38.80 43.19 11.87
N LEU A 512 -38.37 44.37 11.39
CA LEU A 512 -38.46 45.65 12.10
C LEU A 512 -39.87 46.26 12.05
N ASP A 513 -40.62 46.04 10.96
CA ASP A 513 -41.96 46.58 10.78
C ASP A 513 -43.05 45.67 11.38
N PRO A 514 -44.00 46.21 12.17
CA PRO A 514 -45.15 45.45 12.63
C PRO A 514 -46.11 45.14 11.46
N CYS A 515 -46.66 43.92 11.42
CA CYS A 515 -47.60 43.53 10.37
C CYS A 515 -48.83 44.46 10.33
N ILE A 516 -49.40 44.66 9.13
CA ILE A 516 -50.55 45.52 8.92
C ILE A 516 -51.81 44.77 9.38
N PRO A 517 -52.59 45.26 10.35
CA PRO A 517 -53.77 44.55 10.83
C PRO A 517 -54.86 44.51 9.75
N GLN A 518 -55.32 43.31 9.40
CA GLN A 518 -56.42 43.11 8.45
C GLN A 518 -57.69 43.82 8.96
N LYS A 519 -58.06 44.92 8.29
CA LYS A 519 -59.28 45.69 8.53
C LYS A 519 -60.05 45.79 7.21
N ASP A 520 -61.31 45.37 7.23
CA ASP A 520 -62.20 45.49 6.08
C ASP A 520 -62.47 46.98 5.81
N MET A 521 -62.25 47.41 4.57
CA MET A 521 -62.45 48.79 4.15
C MET A 521 -63.78 48.93 3.40
N PHE A 522 -64.65 49.82 3.84
CA PHE A 522 -65.89 50.13 3.12
C PHE A 522 -65.70 51.37 2.25
N TYR A 523 -65.80 51.22 0.93
CA TYR A 523 -65.59 52.31 -0.04
C TYR A 523 -66.56 52.17 -1.22
N ASN A 524 -67.20 53.26 -1.64
CA ASN A 524 -68.21 53.28 -2.72
C ASN A 524 -69.27 52.15 -2.67
N GLY A 525 -69.74 51.80 -1.47
CA GLY A 525 -70.80 50.79 -1.29
C GLY A 525 -70.33 49.33 -1.27
N LEU A 526 -69.02 49.08 -1.42
CA LEU A 526 -68.42 47.75 -1.42
C LEU A 526 -67.50 47.55 -0.20
N TYR A 527 -67.47 46.32 0.31
CA TYR A 527 -66.51 45.87 1.31
C TYR A 527 -65.28 45.30 0.61
N TYR A 528 -64.11 45.89 0.88
CA TYR A 528 -62.82 45.42 0.44
C TYR A 528 -62.13 44.70 1.60
N ILE A 529 -61.90 43.40 1.43
CA ILE A 529 -61.13 42.57 2.36
C ILE A 529 -59.67 42.57 1.87
N PRO A 530 -58.66 42.91 2.70
CA PRO A 530 -57.27 42.78 2.30
C PRO A 530 -56.92 41.32 2.00
N VAL A 531 -56.41 41.05 0.79
CA VAL A 531 -55.88 39.74 0.40
C VAL A 531 -54.60 39.47 1.18
N SER A 532 -54.43 38.24 1.68
CA SER A 532 -53.21 37.83 2.38
C SER A 532 -52.05 37.68 1.39
N ASN A 533 -50.93 38.35 1.66
CA ASN A 533 -49.70 38.31 0.87
C ASN A 533 -48.60 37.45 1.52
N HIS A 534 -48.96 36.59 2.47
CA HIS A 534 -47.99 35.83 3.26
C HIS A 534 -47.07 34.93 2.41
N GLY A 535 -47.57 34.39 1.29
CA GLY A 535 -46.80 33.53 0.38
C GLY A 535 -46.17 34.19 -0.86
N ASP A 536 -46.38 35.50 -1.09
CA ASP A 536 -45.74 36.19 -2.23
C ASP A 536 -44.20 36.21 -2.05
N GLY A 537 -43.41 36.00 -3.11
CA GLY A 537 -41.96 36.22 -3.05
C GLY A 537 -41.62 37.72 -3.16
N ASP A 538 -40.55 38.18 -2.51
CA ASP A 538 -40.08 39.58 -2.64
C ASP A 538 -38.57 39.71 -2.94
N THR A 539 -38.09 40.95 -3.08
CA THR A 539 -36.68 41.25 -3.40
C THR A 539 -35.74 40.90 -2.25
N TYR A 540 -36.20 40.86 -1.00
CA TYR A 540 -35.41 40.42 0.14
C TYR A 540 -35.18 38.91 0.13
N ASP A 541 -36.17 38.12 -0.28
CA ASP A 541 -36.02 36.67 -0.44
C ASP A 541 -34.93 36.35 -1.48
N ILE A 542 -34.95 37.01 -2.65
CA ILE A 542 -33.90 36.88 -3.69
C ILE A 542 -32.51 37.19 -3.12
N VAL A 543 -32.37 38.33 -2.43
CA VAL A 543 -31.10 38.78 -1.85
C VAL A 543 -30.60 37.84 -0.74
N LYS A 544 -31.52 37.24 0.01
CA LYS A 544 -31.25 36.25 1.05
C LYS A 544 -30.77 34.93 0.46
N ASP A 545 -31.37 34.45 -0.62
CA ASP A 545 -30.94 33.23 -1.31
C ASP A 545 -29.57 33.41 -1.99
N MET A 546 -29.20 34.63 -2.37
CA MET A 546 -27.83 35.01 -2.78
C MET A 546 -26.83 35.14 -1.62
N GLY A 547 -27.26 34.98 -0.35
CA GLY A 547 -26.40 35.06 0.83
C GLY A 547 -25.92 36.48 1.21
N LEU A 548 -26.47 37.54 0.61
CA LEU A 548 -25.97 38.91 0.74
C LEU A 548 -26.76 39.77 1.74
N LYS A 549 -26.07 40.39 2.70
CA LYS A 549 -26.70 41.34 3.65
C LYS A 549 -26.78 42.75 3.06
N VAL A 550 -27.96 43.12 2.54
CA VAL A 550 -28.21 44.47 1.98
C VAL A 550 -28.68 45.47 3.04
N PHE A 551 -28.06 46.65 3.00
CA PHE A 551 -28.42 47.85 3.75
C PHE A 551 -29.05 48.85 2.78
N THR A 552 -30.33 49.17 2.96
CA THR A 552 -31.04 50.11 2.06
C THR A 552 -32.16 50.84 2.78
N ASN A 553 -32.41 52.08 2.37
CA ASN A 553 -33.56 52.89 2.75
C ASN A 553 -34.79 52.65 1.85
N LEU A 554 -34.67 51.82 0.82
CA LEU A 554 -35.76 51.48 -0.10
C LEU A 554 -36.63 50.35 0.47
N HIS A 555 -37.93 50.37 0.17
CA HIS A 555 -38.85 49.29 0.56
C HIS A 555 -38.71 48.09 -0.39
N TYR A 556 -37.80 47.18 -0.05
CA TYR A 556 -37.51 45.95 -0.80
C TYR A 556 -38.12 44.67 -0.18
N ARG A 557 -38.59 44.74 1.07
CA ARG A 557 -39.44 43.72 1.71
C ARG A 557 -40.92 44.03 1.45
N LYS A 558 -41.75 43.00 1.26
CA LYS A 558 -43.21 43.11 1.15
C LYS A 558 -43.83 43.50 2.52
N PRO A 559 -44.87 44.36 2.55
CA PRO A 559 -45.56 44.71 3.79
C PRO A 559 -46.60 43.63 4.14
N GLU A 560 -46.31 42.75 5.10
CA GLU A 560 -47.22 41.65 5.46
C GLU A 560 -48.50 42.09 6.17
N VAL A 561 -49.64 41.54 5.73
CA VAL A 561 -50.92 41.66 6.44
C VAL A 561 -50.99 40.62 7.56
N CYS A 562 -51.32 41.02 8.79
CA CYS A 562 -51.45 40.11 9.92
C CYS A 562 -52.56 39.07 9.68
N SER A 563 -52.20 37.79 9.56
CA SER A 563 -53.17 36.69 9.45
C SER A 563 -53.96 36.52 10.75
N LYS A 564 -55.30 36.49 10.66
CA LYS A 564 -56.19 36.08 11.76
C LYS A 564 -56.42 34.56 11.73
N GLU A 565 -55.39 33.78 12.01
CA GLU A 565 -55.59 32.34 12.22
C GLU A 565 -55.95 32.02 13.67
N LYS A 566 -57.07 31.30 13.82
CA LYS A 566 -57.38 30.56 15.04
C LYS A 566 -56.32 29.48 15.19
N SER A 567 -55.67 29.43 16.35
CA SER A 567 -54.84 28.31 16.73
C SER A 567 -55.64 27.01 16.75
N ILE A 568 -55.35 26.11 15.81
CA ILE A 568 -55.56 24.67 15.97
C ILE A 568 -54.17 24.06 16.10
N PRO A 569 -53.78 23.54 17.28
CA PRO A 569 -52.48 22.93 17.46
C PRO A 569 -52.48 21.55 16.81
N TYR A 570 -51.88 21.43 15.62
CA TYR A 570 -51.36 20.14 15.20
C TYR A 570 -50.11 19.82 16.03
N PRO A 571 -50.02 18.64 16.65
CA PRO A 571 -48.83 18.27 17.40
C PRO A 571 -47.63 18.22 16.46
N GLY A 572 -46.52 18.84 16.87
CA GLY A 572 -45.28 18.81 16.11
C GLY A 572 -44.79 17.39 15.93
N LEU A 573 -45.00 16.85 14.73
CA LEU A 573 -44.20 15.73 14.23
C LEU A 573 -42.78 16.24 14.08
N LEU A 574 -41.91 15.78 14.98
CA LEU A 574 -40.47 15.91 14.87
C LEU A 574 -40.04 15.27 13.54
N TYR A 575 -39.85 16.09 12.51
CA TYR A 575 -38.88 15.76 11.49
C TYR A 575 -37.52 15.76 12.19
N LEU A 576 -37.00 14.58 12.49
CA LEU A 576 -35.56 14.40 12.36
C LEU A 576 -35.26 14.75 10.89
N GLU A 577 -34.42 15.74 10.67
CA GLU A 577 -33.64 15.81 9.44
C GLU A 577 -32.66 14.64 9.46
N SER A 578 -33.15 13.47 9.04
CA SER A 578 -32.29 12.46 8.44
C SER A 578 -31.66 13.10 7.21
N GLY A 579 -30.33 13.29 7.26
CA GLY A 579 -29.58 14.08 6.28
C GLY A 579 -30.01 13.81 4.85
N GLY A 580 -30.48 14.86 4.17
CA GLY A 580 -30.95 14.78 2.80
C GLY A 580 -29.83 14.37 1.87
N TYR A 581 -29.91 13.15 1.34
CA TYR A 581 -29.19 12.79 0.12
C TYR A 581 -29.69 13.71 -0.99
N ALA A 582 -28.84 14.62 -1.46
CA ALA A 582 -29.12 15.37 -2.67
C ALA A 582 -29.24 14.37 -3.85
N PRO A 583 -30.31 14.44 -4.66
CA PRO A 583 -30.40 13.62 -5.88
C PRO A 583 -29.36 14.13 -6.89
N MET A 584 -28.22 13.42 -7.00
CA MET A 584 -27.26 13.64 -8.08
C MET A 584 -27.90 13.27 -9.42
N TYR A 585 -28.36 14.29 -10.17
CA TYR A 585 -28.68 14.14 -11.58
C TYR A 585 -27.37 14.09 -12.37
N SER A 586 -26.91 12.88 -12.70
CA SER A 586 -25.88 12.69 -13.72
C SER A 586 -26.48 12.90 -15.10
N ALA A 587 -26.18 14.04 -15.73
CA ALA A 587 -26.51 14.24 -17.13
C ALA A 587 -25.55 13.42 -18.03
N PRO A 588 -26.05 12.61 -18.97
CA PRO A 588 -25.20 11.82 -19.85
C PRO A 588 -24.43 12.72 -20.83
N LEU A 589 -23.13 12.43 -20.97
CA LEU A 589 -22.27 13.08 -21.95
C LEU A 589 -22.75 12.73 -23.37
N LYS A 590 -23.25 13.73 -24.10
CA LYS A 590 -23.59 13.76 -25.55
C LYS A 590 -23.48 12.44 -26.34
N ILE A 591 -24.62 11.93 -26.79
CA ILE A 591 -24.74 11.16 -28.05
C ILE A 591 -25.35 12.09 -29.11
N ALA A 592 -24.76 12.14 -30.30
CA ALA A 592 -25.26 12.95 -31.41
C ALA A 592 -26.13 12.12 -32.37
N SER A 593 -27.27 12.66 -32.79
CA SER A 593 -28.04 12.15 -33.92
C SER A 593 -27.49 12.74 -35.22
N GLY A 594 -27.18 11.89 -36.19
CA GLY A 594 -26.36 12.25 -37.34
C GLY A 594 -26.99 13.21 -38.35
N GLU A 595 -26.16 14.10 -38.88
CA GLU A 595 -26.13 14.35 -40.33
C GLU A 595 -25.03 13.50 -40.96
N VAL A 596 -25.34 12.87 -42.09
CA VAL A 596 -24.40 11.99 -42.81
C VAL A 596 -23.53 12.83 -43.74
N THR A 597 -22.45 13.41 -43.21
CA THR A 597 -21.30 13.76 -44.04
C THR A 597 -20.50 12.49 -44.32
N ARG A 598 -20.42 12.13 -45.60
CA ARG A 598 -19.72 10.94 -46.10
C ARG A 598 -18.21 11.18 -46.07
N GLU A 599 -17.62 11.17 -44.88
CA GLU A 599 -16.17 11.10 -44.72
C GLU A 599 -15.70 9.70 -45.09
N ASN A 600 -14.95 9.61 -46.20
CA ASN A 600 -14.26 8.37 -46.54
C ASN A 600 -13.22 8.10 -45.46
N PHE A 601 -13.43 7.03 -44.69
CA PHE A 601 -12.36 6.42 -43.93
C PHE A 601 -11.37 5.77 -44.91
N ASP A 602 -10.43 6.57 -45.42
CA ASP A 602 -9.15 6.03 -45.87
C ASP A 602 -8.41 5.53 -44.63
N PHE A 603 -8.78 4.33 -44.19
CA PHE A 603 -7.81 3.42 -43.61
C PHE A 603 -6.68 3.30 -44.64
N ILE A 604 -5.59 4.02 -44.41
CA ILE A 604 -4.29 3.59 -44.93
C ILE A 604 -3.90 2.36 -44.09
N GLU A 605 -4.62 1.25 -44.30
CA GLU A 605 -4.03 -0.08 -44.19
C GLU A 605 -2.91 -0.12 -45.22
N ARG A 606 -1.72 0.32 -44.80
CA ARG A 606 -0.50 -0.10 -45.47
C ARG A 606 -0.38 -1.59 -45.22
N VAL A 607 -0.87 -2.36 -46.18
CA VAL A 607 -0.68 -3.80 -46.31
C VAL A 607 0.81 -4.05 -46.50
N ILE A 608 1.56 -4.09 -45.40
CA ILE A 608 2.98 -4.41 -45.37
C ILE A 608 3.11 -5.92 -45.28
N ILE A 609 3.20 -6.56 -46.45
CA ILE A 609 3.52 -7.99 -46.57
C ILE A 609 5.05 -8.12 -46.53
N GLU A 610 5.62 -8.07 -45.32
CA GLU A 610 7.06 -8.24 -45.09
C GLU A 610 7.41 -9.67 -44.65
N THR A 611 8.54 -10.18 -45.14
CA THR A 611 9.12 -11.42 -44.62
C THR A 611 10.03 -11.08 -43.45
N ILE A 612 9.74 -11.62 -42.26
CA ILE A 612 10.58 -11.42 -41.08
C ILE A 612 11.51 -12.63 -40.90
N PHE A 613 12.81 -12.39 -40.93
CA PHE A 613 13.87 -13.34 -40.63
C PHE A 613 14.27 -13.22 -39.17
N THR A 614 13.91 -14.19 -38.35
CA THR A 614 14.40 -14.31 -36.98
C THR A 614 15.60 -15.23 -36.90
N GLN A 615 16.71 -14.75 -36.35
CA GLN A 615 17.93 -15.51 -36.12
C GLN A 615 18.45 -15.31 -34.69
N LEU A 616 19.13 -16.33 -34.16
CA LEU A 616 19.80 -16.27 -32.87
C LEU A 616 21.30 -16.33 -33.15
N GLU A 617 22.06 -15.34 -32.66
CA GLU A 617 23.48 -15.22 -33.01
C GLU A 617 24.30 -16.37 -32.42
N ALA A 618 25.19 -16.96 -33.22
CA ALA A 618 26.04 -18.05 -32.77
C ALA A 618 27.14 -17.54 -31.83
N SER A 619 27.27 -18.15 -30.65
CA SER A 619 28.37 -17.93 -29.70
C SER A 619 29.21 -19.19 -29.53
N GLN A 620 30.43 -19.05 -28.99
CA GLN A 620 31.22 -20.19 -28.52
C GLN A 620 30.73 -20.71 -27.16
N ASP A 621 29.98 -19.90 -26.40
CA ASP A 621 29.53 -20.24 -25.05
C ASP A 621 28.29 -21.18 -25.02
N PHE A 622 27.58 -21.33 -26.14
CA PHE A 622 26.40 -22.19 -26.27
C PHE A 622 26.19 -22.73 -27.70
N GLU A 623 25.41 -23.79 -27.83
CA GLU A 623 24.95 -24.37 -29.09
C GLU A 623 23.43 -24.23 -29.18
N ALA A 624 22.89 -23.84 -30.34
CA ALA A 624 21.46 -23.52 -30.47
C ALA A 624 20.86 -24.15 -31.73
N ASP A 625 19.91 -25.06 -31.53
CA ASP A 625 19.15 -25.70 -32.60
C ASP A 625 17.73 -25.14 -32.66
N ILE A 626 17.24 -24.84 -33.86
CA ILE A 626 15.86 -24.38 -34.04
C ILE A 626 14.88 -25.56 -33.95
N SER A 627 13.89 -25.46 -33.06
CA SER A 627 12.94 -26.55 -32.76
C SER A 627 11.71 -26.53 -33.68
N THR A 628 11.46 -25.42 -34.38
CA THR A 628 10.40 -25.31 -35.40
C THR A 628 10.86 -25.94 -36.72
N PRO A 629 9.96 -26.57 -37.51
CA PRO A 629 10.34 -27.23 -38.76
C PRO A 629 11.01 -26.24 -39.73
N LYS A 630 12.12 -26.67 -40.34
CA LYS A 630 12.86 -25.89 -41.35
C LYS A 630 12.15 -25.93 -42.69
N ASP A 631 11.09 -25.14 -42.85
CA ASP A 631 10.73 -24.69 -44.19
C ASP A 631 11.71 -23.60 -44.63
N ASN A 632 12.49 -23.90 -45.67
CA ASN A 632 13.55 -23.03 -46.20
C ASN A 632 13.01 -21.84 -47.02
N SER A 633 11.73 -21.49 -46.83
CA SER A 633 11.07 -20.35 -47.44
C SER A 633 10.79 -19.30 -46.39
N SER A 634 11.34 -18.11 -46.59
CA SER A 634 10.73 -16.82 -46.25
C SER A 634 9.20 -16.87 -46.04
N GLU A 635 8.75 -17.00 -44.80
CA GLU A 635 7.31 -17.03 -44.48
C GLU A 635 6.75 -15.61 -44.30
N ILE A 636 5.56 -15.40 -44.84
CA ILE A 636 4.82 -14.15 -44.74
C ILE A 636 4.02 -14.16 -43.43
N ILE A 637 4.11 -13.07 -42.66
CA ILE A 637 3.29 -12.84 -41.47
C ILE A 637 2.27 -11.75 -41.83
N GLN A 638 0.98 -12.00 -41.58
CA GLN A 638 -0.07 -11.01 -41.87
C GLN A 638 -0.22 -9.95 -40.78
N ALA A 639 -0.89 -8.84 -41.10
CA ALA A 639 -1.20 -7.81 -40.11
C ALA A 639 -2.05 -8.40 -38.96
N SER A 640 -1.70 -8.05 -37.72
CA SER A 640 -2.28 -8.60 -36.48
C SER A 640 -2.01 -10.10 -36.20
N GLU A 641 -1.14 -10.76 -36.97
CA GLU A 641 -0.73 -12.16 -36.71
C GLU A 641 0.54 -12.23 -35.84
N LYS A 642 0.63 -13.23 -34.94
CA LYS A 642 1.81 -13.49 -34.09
C LYS A 642 2.40 -14.85 -34.41
N LYS A 643 3.70 -14.88 -34.75
CA LYS A 643 4.48 -16.12 -34.87
C LYS A 643 5.50 -16.25 -33.74
N THR A 644 5.66 -17.46 -33.20
CA THR A 644 6.59 -17.74 -32.10
C THR A 644 7.63 -18.75 -32.57
N TYR A 645 8.90 -18.38 -32.48
CA TYR A 645 10.04 -19.25 -32.79
C TYR A 645 10.62 -19.82 -31.49
N VAL A 646 11.01 -21.09 -31.53
CA VAL A 646 11.55 -21.82 -30.36
C VAL A 646 12.92 -22.37 -30.75
N TRP A 647 13.91 -22.12 -29.89
CA TRP A 647 15.28 -22.63 -30.03
C TRP A 647 15.65 -23.46 -28.79
N THR A 648 16.21 -24.64 -29.03
CA THR A 648 16.84 -25.47 -28.01
C THR A 648 18.27 -24.97 -27.80
N VAL A 649 18.54 -24.30 -26.68
CA VAL A 649 19.89 -23.77 -26.36
C VAL A 649 20.59 -24.66 -25.33
N THR A 650 21.78 -25.15 -25.69
CA THR A 650 22.65 -25.99 -24.85
C THR A 650 23.91 -25.22 -24.48
N PRO A 651 24.07 -24.75 -23.23
CA PRO A 651 25.28 -24.03 -22.82
C PRO A 651 26.51 -24.96 -22.75
N LYS A 652 27.66 -24.44 -23.17
CA LYS A 652 28.97 -25.15 -23.13
C LYS A 652 29.89 -24.64 -22.01
N LYS A 653 29.53 -23.52 -21.37
CA LYS A 653 30.34 -22.83 -20.36
C LYS A 653 29.52 -22.49 -19.12
N LEU A 654 30.12 -22.64 -17.95
CA LEU A 654 29.53 -22.25 -16.66
C LEU A 654 29.58 -20.71 -16.47
N GLY A 655 28.61 -20.16 -15.74
CA GLY A 655 28.51 -18.71 -15.47
C GLY A 655 27.45 -17.99 -16.32
N LYS A 656 27.60 -16.67 -16.49
CA LYS A 656 26.66 -15.86 -17.29
C LYS A 656 26.99 -15.97 -18.79
N VAL A 657 25.99 -16.34 -19.57
CA VAL A 657 26.05 -16.51 -21.03
C VAL A 657 25.04 -15.56 -21.68
N ASN A 658 25.49 -14.67 -22.56
CA ASN A 658 24.60 -13.72 -23.25
C ASN A 658 24.02 -14.35 -24.52
N ILE A 659 22.70 -14.28 -24.67
CA ILE A 659 21.95 -14.75 -25.83
C ILE A 659 21.41 -13.52 -26.56
N THR A 660 21.79 -13.37 -27.83
CA THR A 660 21.32 -12.31 -28.73
C THR A 660 20.35 -12.88 -29.74
N ALA A 661 19.09 -12.42 -29.70
CA ALA A 661 18.07 -12.72 -30.68
C ALA A 661 17.85 -11.50 -31.59
N VAL A 662 17.81 -11.73 -32.89
CA VAL A 662 17.72 -10.69 -33.93
C VAL A 662 16.54 -10.99 -34.85
N ALA A 663 15.68 -10.00 -35.07
CA ALA A 663 14.60 -10.05 -36.05
C ALA A 663 14.86 -9.01 -37.14
N GLU A 664 14.94 -9.43 -38.41
CA GLU A 664 15.20 -8.57 -39.57
C GLU A 664 14.06 -8.71 -40.58
N SER A 665 13.38 -7.63 -40.96
CA SER A 665 12.51 -7.66 -42.14
C SER A 665 13.33 -7.58 -43.43
N LYS A 666 12.95 -8.40 -44.42
CA LYS A 666 13.56 -8.43 -45.75
C LYS A 666 12.46 -8.48 -46.81
N GLN A 667 12.70 -7.73 -47.89
CA GLN A 667 11.80 -7.71 -49.04
C GLN A 667 11.95 -8.99 -49.87
N ASN A 668 10.84 -9.67 -50.15
CA ASN A 668 10.81 -10.88 -50.96
C ASN A 668 9.97 -10.68 -52.23
N SER A 669 10.41 -11.27 -53.34
CA SER A 669 9.78 -11.09 -54.67
C SER A 669 8.52 -11.94 -54.91
N ALA A 670 7.98 -12.57 -53.86
CA ALA A 670 6.82 -13.46 -53.92
C ALA A 670 5.48 -12.79 -53.55
N CYS A 671 5.49 -11.51 -53.13
CA CYS A 671 4.27 -10.78 -52.78
C CYS A 671 3.48 -10.39 -54.04
N PRO A 672 2.14 -10.58 -54.10
CA PRO A 672 1.32 -10.10 -55.21
C PRO A 672 1.42 -8.59 -55.43
N ASN A 673 1.44 -8.15 -56.69
CA ASN A 673 1.74 -6.77 -57.09
C ASN A 673 0.60 -5.76 -56.82
N GLU A 674 0.34 -5.39 -55.57
CA GLU A 674 -0.51 -4.24 -55.22
C GLU A 674 0.12 -3.38 -54.10
N ALA A 675 1.22 -2.68 -54.41
CA ALA A 675 1.75 -1.60 -53.58
C ALA A 675 2.50 -0.54 -54.43
N PRO A 676 2.23 0.77 -54.25
CA PRO A 676 2.95 1.83 -54.94
C PRO A 676 4.37 2.06 -54.36
N GLU A 677 5.18 2.87 -55.05
CA GLU A 677 6.64 2.85 -54.98
C GLU A 677 7.28 3.15 -53.60
N ARG A 678 7.99 2.15 -53.10
CA ARG A 678 9.32 2.19 -52.42
C ARG A 678 9.58 3.24 -51.33
N GLN A 679 9.56 2.77 -50.09
CA GLN A 679 10.62 3.07 -49.12
C GLN A 679 11.27 1.76 -48.65
N ASN A 680 12.60 1.65 -48.75
CA ASN A 680 13.35 0.48 -48.26
C ASN A 680 13.46 0.56 -46.73
N LEU A 681 12.61 -0.18 -46.02
CA LEU A 681 12.62 -0.27 -44.56
C LEU A 681 13.01 -1.69 -44.14
N ASN A 682 14.32 -1.98 -44.19
CA ASN A 682 14.87 -3.18 -43.54
C ASN A 682 14.90 -2.93 -42.04
N TRP A 683 13.81 -3.21 -41.34
CA TRP A 683 13.76 -3.04 -39.89
C TRP A 683 14.50 -4.18 -39.20
N LYS A 684 15.38 -3.83 -38.26
CA LYS A 684 16.13 -4.78 -37.44
C LYS A 684 15.88 -4.46 -35.97
N ASP A 685 15.33 -5.43 -35.26
CA ASP A 685 15.23 -5.43 -33.80
C ASP A 685 16.19 -6.47 -33.22
N THR A 686 16.76 -6.17 -32.05
CA THR A 686 17.79 -6.98 -31.39
C THR A 686 17.56 -7.00 -29.89
N VAL A 687 17.28 -8.19 -29.35
CA VAL A 687 17.05 -8.41 -27.91
C VAL A 687 18.20 -9.22 -27.34
N ILE A 688 18.86 -8.69 -26.30
CA ILE A 688 19.94 -9.37 -25.58
C ILE A 688 19.42 -9.77 -24.19
N LYS A 689 19.56 -11.05 -23.82
CA LYS A 689 19.31 -11.55 -22.46
C LYS A 689 20.46 -12.43 -21.96
N SER A 690 20.76 -12.34 -20.67
CA SER A 690 21.76 -13.19 -20.01
C SER A 690 21.09 -14.41 -19.36
N LEU A 691 21.66 -15.59 -19.62
CA LEU A 691 21.33 -16.87 -18.98
C LEU A 691 22.43 -17.22 -17.96
N LEU A 692 22.06 -17.73 -16.78
CA LEU A 692 23.02 -18.17 -15.77
C LEU A 692 23.11 -19.70 -15.76
N VAL A 693 24.31 -20.23 -16.00
CA VAL A 693 24.61 -21.67 -16.06
C VAL A 693 25.32 -22.10 -14.77
N GLN A 694 24.68 -22.96 -13.98
CA GLN A 694 25.21 -23.48 -12.72
C GLN A 694 25.90 -24.85 -12.93
N PRO A 695 26.96 -25.18 -12.17
CA PRO A 695 27.50 -26.54 -12.12
C PRO A 695 26.50 -27.54 -11.51
N GLU A 696 26.62 -28.81 -11.90
CA GLU A 696 25.81 -29.90 -11.34
C GLU A 696 26.19 -30.24 -9.88
N GLY A 697 25.34 -31.02 -9.21
CA GLY A 697 25.56 -31.44 -7.82
C GLY A 697 25.21 -30.38 -6.77
N ILE A 698 25.76 -30.54 -5.55
CA ILE A 698 25.57 -29.63 -4.41
C ILE A 698 26.89 -28.90 -4.14
N GLU A 699 26.83 -27.57 -3.96
CA GLU A 699 27.98 -26.77 -3.55
C GLU A 699 28.38 -27.07 -2.08
N ARG A 700 29.66 -27.34 -1.86
CA ARG A 700 30.31 -27.49 -0.57
C ARG A 700 31.25 -26.32 -0.31
N GLU A 701 31.42 -25.98 0.97
CA GLU A 701 32.40 -25.01 1.43
C GLU A 701 33.26 -25.62 2.56
N MET A 702 34.57 -25.42 2.49
CA MET A 702 35.51 -25.74 3.57
C MET A 702 36.27 -24.46 3.97
N THR A 703 36.28 -24.15 5.26
CA THR A 703 36.95 -22.97 5.84
C THR A 703 37.97 -23.40 6.88
N GLN A 704 39.20 -22.86 6.79
CA GLN A 704 40.19 -22.86 7.89
C GLN A 704 40.49 -21.42 8.26
N SER A 705 40.30 -21.06 9.53
CA SER A 705 40.46 -19.69 10.03
C SER A 705 41.30 -19.60 11.30
N PHE A 706 42.04 -18.50 11.41
CA PHE A 706 43.01 -18.25 12.47
C PHE A 706 42.99 -16.77 12.85
N LEU A 707 43.01 -16.47 14.16
CA LEU A 707 43.30 -15.14 14.68
C LEU A 707 44.74 -15.16 15.20
N ILE A 708 45.63 -14.36 14.59
CA ILE A 708 47.05 -14.29 14.93
C ILE A 708 47.34 -12.89 15.44
N CYS A 709 47.81 -12.78 16.69
CA CYS A 709 48.24 -11.52 17.30
C CYS A 709 49.75 -11.55 17.57
N THR A 710 50.44 -10.48 17.21
CA THR A 710 51.90 -10.36 17.30
C THR A 710 52.31 -9.14 18.12
N GLN A 711 53.36 -9.29 18.92
CA GLN A 711 53.99 -8.20 19.69
C GLN A 711 55.38 -7.91 19.12
N GLY A 712 55.46 -7.61 17.82
CA GLY A 712 56.71 -7.36 17.10
C GLY A 712 57.51 -8.62 16.72
N THR A 713 57.01 -9.82 17.00
CA THR A 713 57.64 -11.10 16.62
C THR A 713 56.93 -11.76 15.46
N LYS A 714 57.70 -12.31 14.50
CA LYS A 714 57.17 -13.07 13.37
C LYS A 714 56.51 -14.36 13.83
N VAL A 715 55.28 -14.62 13.38
CA VAL A 715 54.53 -15.86 13.64
C VAL A 715 54.14 -16.53 12.33
N SER A 716 54.60 -17.77 12.14
CA SER A 716 54.35 -18.57 10.94
C SER A 716 53.31 -19.69 11.20
N ARG A 717 52.43 -19.94 10.23
CA ARG A 717 51.45 -21.04 10.24
C ARG A 717 51.37 -21.71 8.87
N GLN A 718 51.18 -23.04 8.85
CA GLN A 718 50.86 -23.80 7.64
C GLN A 718 49.36 -24.00 7.51
N VAL A 719 48.86 -23.95 6.26
CA VAL A 719 47.47 -24.12 5.87
C VAL A 719 47.40 -25.17 4.77
N ASP A 720 46.78 -26.30 5.07
CA ASP A 720 46.69 -27.45 4.16
C ASP A 720 45.28 -27.54 3.56
N LEU A 721 45.16 -27.27 2.25
CA LEU A 721 43.90 -27.34 1.51
C LEU A 721 43.82 -28.64 0.72
N ASN A 722 43.15 -29.64 1.30
CA ASN A 722 42.96 -30.96 0.69
C ASN A 722 41.54 -31.09 0.09
N LEU A 723 41.46 -31.37 -1.20
CA LEU A 723 40.20 -31.70 -1.90
C LEU A 723 39.88 -33.20 -1.80
N THR A 724 38.59 -33.53 -1.81
CA THR A 724 38.11 -34.93 -1.91
C THR A 724 38.03 -35.39 -3.36
N ASN A 725 38.01 -36.70 -3.62
CA ASN A 725 37.98 -37.24 -4.99
C ASN A 725 36.63 -37.08 -5.72
N ASP A 726 35.54 -36.77 -5.01
CA ASP A 726 34.15 -36.78 -5.54
C ASP A 726 33.70 -35.41 -6.13
N VAL A 727 34.64 -34.62 -6.65
CA VAL A 727 34.44 -33.20 -7.03
C VAL A 727 34.10 -33.05 -8.51
N VAL A 728 33.10 -32.21 -8.81
CA VAL A 728 32.69 -31.86 -10.18
C VAL A 728 33.76 -30.97 -10.84
N GLU A 729 34.24 -31.36 -12.01
CA GLU A 729 35.30 -30.66 -12.73
C GLU A 729 34.90 -29.21 -13.07
N GLY A 730 35.83 -28.26 -12.90
CA GLY A 730 35.57 -26.83 -13.12
C GLY A 730 34.73 -26.11 -12.05
N SER A 731 34.27 -26.81 -11.00
CA SER A 731 33.49 -26.19 -9.90
C SER A 731 34.33 -25.60 -8.76
N THR A 732 35.63 -25.94 -8.71
CA THR A 732 36.54 -25.56 -7.61
C THR A 732 36.96 -24.09 -7.69
N ARG A 733 36.79 -23.36 -6.60
CA ARG A 733 37.25 -21.99 -6.39
C ARG A 733 37.77 -21.82 -4.97
N ALA A 734 38.93 -21.18 -4.80
CA ALA A 734 39.60 -21.07 -3.51
C ALA A 734 40.04 -19.63 -3.25
N PHE A 735 39.75 -19.14 -2.05
CA PHE A 735 39.96 -17.76 -1.64
C PHE A 735 40.75 -17.69 -0.35
N PHE A 736 41.77 -16.84 -0.31
CA PHE A 736 42.45 -16.45 0.92
C PHE A 736 41.99 -15.06 1.32
N THR A 737 41.66 -14.89 2.59
CA THR A 737 41.02 -13.69 3.14
C THR A 737 41.79 -13.21 4.36
N VAL A 738 42.15 -11.92 4.38
CA VAL A 738 42.85 -11.25 5.48
C VAL A 738 42.07 -10.01 5.90
N VAL A 739 41.96 -9.82 7.22
CA VAL A 739 41.27 -8.69 7.86
C VAL A 739 42.01 -8.34 9.15
N GLY A 740 42.04 -7.08 9.58
CA GLY A 740 42.55 -6.73 10.92
C GLY A 740 41.63 -7.24 12.02
N ASP A 741 40.33 -7.08 11.81
CA ASP A 741 39.29 -7.49 12.74
C ASP A 741 38.63 -8.83 12.40
N ILE A 742 38.38 -9.65 13.42
CA ILE A 742 37.52 -10.83 13.34
C ILE A 742 36.06 -10.47 12.98
N ILE A 743 35.56 -9.32 13.45
CA ILE A 743 34.24 -8.77 13.11
C ILE A 743 34.20 -8.28 11.66
N GLY A 744 35.35 -7.95 11.06
CA GLY A 744 35.41 -7.50 9.67
C GLY A 744 34.93 -8.56 8.66
N LEU A 745 34.95 -9.86 9.01
CA LEU A 745 34.25 -10.89 8.22
C LEU A 745 32.73 -10.70 8.21
N ALA A 746 32.13 -10.37 9.35
CA ALA A 746 30.68 -10.16 9.48
C ALA A 746 30.21 -8.84 8.82
N ILE A 747 31.14 -7.91 8.64
CA ILE A 747 30.98 -6.60 7.98
C ILE A 747 31.22 -6.71 6.44
N GLN A 748 31.49 -7.90 5.89
CA GLN A 748 31.90 -8.05 4.48
C GLN A 748 30.90 -7.52 3.45
N ASN A 749 31.43 -6.64 2.58
CA ASN A 749 30.79 -5.85 1.53
C ASN A 749 29.95 -4.69 2.07
N LEU A 750 30.26 -3.46 1.64
CA LEU A 750 29.44 -2.26 1.85
C LEU A 750 27.99 -2.36 1.31
N GLU A 751 27.68 -3.41 0.54
CA GLU A 751 26.32 -3.74 0.06
C GLU A 751 25.58 -4.75 0.97
N ASN A 752 26.31 -5.59 1.72
CA ASN A 752 25.76 -6.64 2.61
C ASN A 752 26.25 -6.49 4.07
N LEU A 753 26.68 -5.28 4.44
CA LEU A 753 27.36 -4.95 5.70
C LEU A 753 26.52 -5.20 6.96
N PHE A 754 25.21 -5.31 6.73
CA PHE A 754 24.19 -5.81 7.64
C PHE A 754 23.39 -6.86 6.85
N GLN A 755 22.99 -7.95 7.51
CA GLN A 755 22.24 -8.99 6.83
C GLN A 755 20.77 -8.60 6.80
N MET A 756 20.26 -8.19 5.62
CA MET A 756 18.87 -7.77 5.49
C MET A 756 17.91 -8.80 6.13
N PRO A 757 17.14 -8.42 7.18
CA PRO A 757 16.36 -9.37 7.96
C PRO A 757 15.36 -10.20 7.12
N TYR A 758 15.63 -11.51 6.99
CA TYR A 758 14.86 -12.45 6.14
C TYR A 758 14.12 -13.52 6.97
N GLY A 759 13.15 -14.20 6.34
CA GLY A 759 12.47 -15.36 6.92
C GLY A 759 11.49 -15.09 8.06
N GLY A 760 11.49 -15.96 9.07
CA GLY A 760 10.59 -15.91 10.23
C GLY A 760 11.04 -14.96 11.34
N GLY A 761 10.18 -14.70 12.33
CA GLY A 761 10.42 -13.71 13.39
C GLY A 761 11.67 -13.96 14.25
N GLU A 762 12.11 -15.22 14.36
CA GLU A 762 13.37 -15.56 15.03
C GLU A 762 14.60 -15.21 14.18
N GLN A 763 14.58 -15.48 12.86
CA GLN A 763 15.67 -15.08 11.96
C GLN A 763 15.76 -13.55 11.90
N ASN A 764 14.61 -12.91 11.72
CA ASN A 764 14.51 -11.46 11.58
C ASN A 764 15.10 -10.74 12.80
N ILE A 765 14.78 -11.17 14.03
CA ILE A 765 15.34 -10.54 15.24
C ILE A 765 16.80 -10.93 15.52
N ALA A 766 17.23 -12.14 15.16
CA ALA A 766 18.62 -12.57 15.33
C ALA A 766 19.57 -11.71 14.47
N LEU A 767 19.14 -11.38 13.24
CA LEU A 767 19.87 -10.48 12.34
C LEU A 767 19.88 -9.05 12.87
N LEU A 768 18.71 -8.49 13.24
CA LEU A 768 18.61 -7.17 13.89
C LEU A 768 19.49 -7.01 15.14
N ALA A 769 19.53 -8.04 15.99
CA ALA A 769 20.37 -8.04 17.18
C ALA A 769 21.86 -7.98 16.80
N SER A 770 22.27 -8.80 15.83
CA SER A 770 23.64 -8.83 15.30
C SER A 770 24.05 -7.49 14.68
N ASP A 771 23.18 -6.91 13.85
CA ASP A 771 23.35 -5.60 13.22
C ASP A 771 23.49 -4.48 14.27
N THR A 772 22.68 -4.53 15.34
CA THR A 772 22.75 -3.57 16.45
C THR A 772 24.07 -3.70 17.23
N TYR A 773 24.55 -4.91 17.49
CA TYR A 773 25.85 -5.12 18.17
C TYR A 773 27.04 -4.67 17.32
N ILE A 774 26.97 -4.83 16.00
CA ILE A 774 27.97 -4.31 15.05
C ILE A 774 27.98 -2.78 15.07
N LEU A 775 26.82 -2.12 15.10
CA LEU A 775 26.74 -0.66 15.25
C LEU A 775 27.29 -0.15 16.59
N ASP A 776 26.97 -0.83 17.69
CA ASP A 776 27.51 -0.52 19.02
C ASP A 776 29.04 -0.63 19.03
N TYR A 777 29.60 -1.66 18.37
CA TYR A 777 31.03 -1.85 18.19
C TYR A 777 31.66 -0.71 17.39
N LEU A 778 31.20 -0.47 16.16
CA LEU A 778 31.74 0.56 15.26
C LEU A 778 31.67 1.98 15.85
N ARG A 779 30.61 2.27 16.63
CA ARG A 779 30.49 3.53 17.37
C ARG A 779 31.50 3.62 18.50
N SER A 780 31.73 2.52 19.24
CA SER A 780 32.67 2.50 20.37
C SER A 780 34.13 2.63 19.91
N THR A 781 34.52 1.96 18.83
CA THR A 781 35.86 2.06 18.22
C THR A 781 36.06 3.32 17.36
N LYS A 782 35.01 4.12 17.16
CA LYS A 782 34.97 5.32 16.31
C LYS A 782 35.24 5.06 14.81
N GLN A 783 34.95 3.84 14.34
CA GLN A 783 35.10 3.43 12.94
C GLN A 783 33.80 3.56 12.12
N LEU A 784 32.73 4.10 12.72
CA LEU A 784 31.43 4.29 12.05
C LEU A 784 31.44 5.46 11.06
N THR A 785 31.35 5.18 9.75
CA THR A 785 31.16 6.20 8.70
C THR A 785 29.68 6.53 8.48
N GLU A 786 29.36 7.72 7.98
CA GLU A 786 27.97 8.12 7.70
C GLU A 786 27.31 7.29 6.60
N GLU A 787 28.07 6.78 5.62
CA GLU A 787 27.52 5.85 4.60
C GLU A 787 27.07 4.54 5.25
N VAL A 788 27.95 3.91 6.04
CA VAL A 788 27.64 2.68 6.79
C VAL A 788 26.44 2.90 7.70
N LYS A 789 26.44 4.00 8.47
CA LYS A 789 25.35 4.39 9.36
C LYS A 789 24.02 4.54 8.62
N SER A 790 23.99 5.25 7.48
CA SER A 790 22.74 5.44 6.72
C SER A 790 22.13 4.11 6.23
N LYS A 791 22.97 3.18 5.75
CA LYS A 791 22.57 1.82 5.36
C LYS A 791 22.09 1.01 6.57
N ALA A 792 22.78 1.11 7.71
CA ALA A 792 22.39 0.45 8.95
C ALA A 792 21.00 0.89 9.43
N LEU A 793 20.75 2.20 9.45
CA LEU A 793 19.47 2.77 9.85
C LEU A 793 18.33 2.29 8.96
N PHE A 794 18.58 2.14 7.65
CA PHE A 794 17.63 1.53 6.72
C PHE A 794 17.33 0.07 7.09
N PHE A 795 18.35 -0.78 7.28
CA PHE A 795 18.14 -2.20 7.62
C PHE A 795 17.48 -2.41 8.99
N LEU A 796 17.88 -1.64 10.01
CA LEU A 796 17.23 -1.64 11.32
C LEU A 796 15.76 -1.22 11.23
N SER A 797 15.44 -0.17 10.46
CA SER A 797 14.05 0.28 10.27
C SER A 797 13.21 -0.76 9.52
N ASN A 798 13.80 -1.40 8.51
CA ASN A 798 13.16 -2.43 7.68
C ASN A 798 12.86 -3.69 8.52
N GLY A 799 13.86 -4.19 9.25
CA GLY A 799 13.68 -5.33 10.14
C GLY A 799 12.74 -5.04 11.31
N TYR A 800 12.72 -3.83 11.88
CA TYR A 800 11.74 -3.42 12.90
C TYR A 800 10.30 -3.62 12.39
N GLN A 801 9.98 -3.06 11.23
CA GLN A 801 8.65 -3.20 10.62
C GLN A 801 8.31 -4.67 10.32
N LYS A 802 9.28 -5.43 9.80
CA LYS A 802 9.09 -6.86 9.56
C LYS A 802 8.88 -7.63 10.87
N GLN A 803 9.52 -7.24 11.97
CA GLN A 803 9.31 -7.87 13.27
C GLN A 803 7.92 -7.55 13.83
N LEU A 804 7.39 -6.34 13.60
CA LEU A 804 6.00 -6.00 13.93
C LEU A 804 4.99 -6.89 13.19
N SER A 805 5.30 -7.37 11.98
CA SER A 805 4.45 -8.35 11.27
C SER A 805 4.30 -9.69 12.00
N PHE A 806 5.11 -9.98 13.02
CA PHE A 806 5.02 -11.16 13.87
C PHE A 806 4.43 -10.87 15.26
N LYS A 807 3.99 -9.64 15.52
CA LYS A 807 3.39 -9.21 16.79
C LYS A 807 1.92 -9.63 16.86
N ASN A 808 1.53 -10.21 17.99
CA ASN A 808 0.15 -10.56 18.33
C ASN A 808 -0.56 -9.37 19.02
N LEU A 809 -1.90 -9.42 19.06
CA LEU A 809 -2.73 -8.39 19.70
C LEU A 809 -2.49 -8.25 21.22
N ASP A 810 -1.92 -9.26 21.88
CA ASP A 810 -1.58 -9.25 23.30
C ASP A 810 -0.19 -8.67 23.61
N GLY A 811 0.55 -8.23 22.58
CA GLY A 811 1.92 -7.71 22.70
C GLY A 811 3.03 -8.76 22.57
N SER A 812 2.69 -10.05 22.42
CA SER A 812 3.67 -11.12 22.24
C SER A 812 4.13 -11.29 20.80
N TYR A 813 5.26 -11.98 20.58
CA TYR A 813 5.80 -12.26 19.23
C TYR A 813 5.77 -13.75 18.90
N SER A 814 5.34 -14.07 17.69
CA SER A 814 5.27 -15.44 17.13
C SER A 814 6.44 -15.70 16.16
N VAL A 815 6.90 -16.95 16.00
CA VAL A 815 7.99 -17.26 15.02
C VAL A 815 7.50 -17.14 13.57
N PHE A 816 6.21 -17.38 13.32
CA PHE A 816 5.56 -17.22 12.03
C PHE A 816 4.25 -16.45 12.18
N TRP A 817 3.84 -15.76 11.12
CA TRP A 817 2.56 -15.05 11.05
C TRP A 817 1.40 -16.04 10.87
N GLN A 818 0.65 -16.31 11.93
CA GLN A 818 -0.58 -17.11 11.90
C GLN A 818 -1.60 -16.55 12.90
N ARG A 819 -2.87 -16.45 12.49
CA ARG A 819 -3.96 -16.10 13.41
C ARG A 819 -4.14 -17.20 14.46
N ASN A 820 -4.28 -16.81 15.73
CA ASN A 820 -4.61 -17.68 16.88
C ASN A 820 -3.50 -18.61 17.42
N ARG A 821 -2.20 -18.28 17.28
CA ARG A 821 -1.12 -18.94 18.04
C ARG A 821 -0.67 -18.09 19.24
N GLU A 822 -0.31 -18.75 20.33
CA GLU A 822 0.35 -18.13 21.50
C GLU A 822 1.78 -17.68 21.13
N GLY A 823 2.16 -16.47 21.56
CA GLY A 823 3.52 -15.95 21.34
C GLY A 823 4.59 -16.63 22.20
N SER A 824 5.83 -16.58 21.72
CA SER A 824 7.00 -17.18 22.37
C SER A 824 7.63 -16.23 23.38
N ILE A 825 7.84 -16.69 24.62
CA ILE A 825 8.46 -15.92 25.69
C ILE A 825 9.92 -15.57 25.34
N ARG A 826 10.72 -16.53 24.86
CA ARG A 826 12.12 -16.30 24.44
C ARG A 826 12.19 -15.28 23.30
N LEU A 827 11.32 -15.40 22.29
CA LEU A 827 11.30 -14.48 21.15
C LEU A 827 10.88 -13.06 21.56
N SER A 828 9.87 -12.95 22.43
CA SER A 828 9.37 -11.65 22.91
C SER A 828 10.41 -10.94 23.79
N ALA A 829 11.12 -11.68 24.66
CA ALA A 829 12.20 -11.14 25.49
C ALA A 829 13.41 -10.68 24.65
N LEU A 830 13.81 -11.46 23.63
CA LEU A 830 14.85 -11.06 22.67
C LEU A 830 14.42 -9.83 21.86
N THR A 831 13.17 -9.79 21.40
CA THR A 831 12.62 -8.65 20.65
C THR A 831 12.61 -7.37 21.49
N PHE A 832 12.18 -7.46 22.75
CA PHE A 832 12.25 -6.34 23.71
C PHE A 832 13.69 -5.85 23.90
N LYS A 833 14.64 -6.73 24.26
CA LYS A 833 16.06 -6.38 24.41
C LYS A 833 16.60 -5.66 23.17
N THR A 834 16.38 -6.24 21.99
CA THR A 834 16.93 -5.71 20.74
C THR A 834 16.32 -4.36 20.38
N PHE A 835 15.00 -4.19 20.54
CA PHE A 835 14.34 -2.91 20.26
C PHE A 835 14.76 -1.79 21.23
N GLU A 836 14.93 -2.07 22.53
CA GLU A 836 15.51 -1.12 23.48
C GLU A 836 16.94 -0.71 23.04
N GLY A 837 17.77 -1.68 22.62
CA GLY A 837 19.10 -1.41 22.03
C GLY A 837 19.08 -0.64 20.71
N MET A 838 17.97 -0.68 19.95
CA MET A 838 17.80 0.03 18.68
C MET A 838 17.34 1.49 18.84
N LYS A 839 16.74 1.88 19.98
CA LYS A 839 16.21 3.25 20.22
C LYS A 839 17.23 4.37 20.05
N GLN A 840 18.51 4.08 20.27
CA GLN A 840 19.63 5.01 20.08
C GLN A 840 19.97 5.28 18.60
N TYR A 841 19.39 4.51 17.68
CA TYR A 841 19.65 4.57 16.24
C TYR A 841 18.38 4.88 15.44
N VAL A 842 17.29 4.15 15.67
CA VAL A 842 16.02 4.24 14.92
C VAL A 842 14.83 4.51 15.84
N PHE A 843 13.75 5.05 15.27
CA PHE A 843 12.49 5.22 15.99
C PHE A 843 11.84 3.85 16.28
N ILE A 844 11.48 3.64 17.55
CA ILE A 844 10.75 2.47 18.06
C ILE A 844 9.56 3.00 18.85
N ASP A 845 8.35 2.51 18.58
CA ASP A 845 7.16 2.90 19.34
C ASP A 845 7.21 2.38 20.79
N GLU A 846 7.12 3.30 21.76
CA GLU A 846 7.12 2.96 23.20
C GLU A 846 5.89 2.16 23.62
N LEU A 847 4.75 2.32 22.93
CA LEU A 847 3.54 1.53 23.21
C LEU A 847 3.79 0.05 22.91
N VAL A 848 4.44 -0.25 21.78
CA VAL A 848 4.81 -1.63 21.40
C VAL A 848 5.72 -2.26 22.45
N GLN A 849 6.74 -1.53 22.94
CA GLN A 849 7.62 -2.03 24.00
C GLN A 849 6.89 -2.22 25.33
N ARG A 850 6.00 -1.30 25.69
CA ARG A 850 5.21 -1.37 26.92
C ARG A 850 4.25 -2.56 26.93
N GLU A 851 3.54 -2.81 25.82
CA GLU A 851 2.69 -4.00 25.65
C GLU A 851 3.49 -5.29 25.81
N THR A 852 4.63 -5.39 25.12
CA THR A 852 5.54 -6.55 25.20
C THR A 852 6.00 -6.82 26.64
N LEU A 853 6.38 -5.76 27.37
CA LEU A 853 6.85 -5.86 28.75
C LEU A 853 5.73 -6.25 29.74
N ILE A 854 4.51 -5.73 29.56
CA ILE A 854 3.33 -6.13 30.34
C ILE A 854 3.01 -7.60 30.12
N TRP A 855 3.05 -8.06 28.86
CA TRP A 855 2.82 -9.46 28.52
C TRP A 855 3.88 -10.37 29.15
N LEU A 856 5.17 -10.05 29.03
CA LEU A 856 6.24 -10.80 29.67
C LEU A 856 6.04 -10.87 31.19
N ALA A 857 5.74 -9.75 31.86
CA ALA A 857 5.48 -9.73 33.29
C ALA A 857 4.29 -10.63 33.70
N SER A 858 3.27 -10.78 32.86
CA SER A 858 2.13 -11.67 33.11
C SER A 858 2.45 -13.18 33.07
N LYS A 859 3.62 -13.55 32.51
CA LYS A 859 4.09 -14.95 32.40
C LYS A 859 4.98 -15.41 33.55
N GLN A 860 5.30 -14.52 34.50
CA GLN A 860 6.06 -14.87 35.70
C GLN A 860 5.17 -15.60 36.72
N LYS A 861 5.69 -16.67 37.30
CA LYS A 861 5.03 -17.44 38.37
C LYS A 861 5.14 -16.74 39.73
N ILE A 862 4.43 -17.29 40.72
CA ILE A 862 4.46 -16.85 42.12
C ILE A 862 5.84 -17.05 42.77
N ASP A 863 6.59 -18.07 42.34
CA ASP A 863 7.99 -18.34 42.77
C ASP A 863 9.02 -17.36 42.13
N GLY A 864 8.58 -16.46 41.25
CA GLY A 864 9.43 -15.52 40.53
C GLY A 864 10.10 -16.10 39.27
N CYS A 865 10.00 -17.40 39.03
CA CYS A 865 10.51 -18.03 37.81
C CYS A 865 9.54 -17.83 36.63
N PHE A 866 10.05 -17.89 35.41
CA PHE A 866 9.25 -17.94 34.19
C PHE A 866 8.98 -19.39 33.79
N LYS A 867 7.75 -19.68 33.37
CA LYS A 867 7.35 -21.02 32.95
C LYS A 867 7.71 -21.28 31.48
N SER A 868 8.37 -22.40 31.20
CA SER A 868 8.48 -23.00 29.87
C SER A 868 7.11 -23.54 29.44
N ASP A 869 6.58 -23.04 28.31
CA ASP A 869 5.31 -23.52 27.74
C ASP A 869 5.49 -24.81 26.90
N GLY A 870 6.61 -25.53 27.06
CA GLY A 870 6.87 -26.83 26.43
C GLY A 870 7.10 -26.81 24.91
N LYS A 871 6.96 -25.64 24.26
CA LYS A 871 7.30 -25.39 22.86
C LYS A 871 8.69 -24.76 22.74
N LEU A 872 9.70 -25.39 23.35
CA LEU A 872 11.09 -25.02 23.13
C LEU A 872 11.47 -25.38 21.68
N PHE A 873 11.88 -24.39 20.92
CA PHE A 873 12.20 -24.57 19.50
C PHE A 873 13.48 -25.40 19.28
N SER A 874 14.37 -25.47 20.26
CA SER A 874 15.69 -26.11 20.15
C SER A 874 15.97 -27.05 21.34
N ASN A 875 16.15 -28.33 21.05
CA ASN A 875 16.63 -29.39 21.97
C ASN A 875 18.09 -29.18 22.46
N ALA A 876 18.77 -28.08 22.09
CA ALA A 876 20.10 -27.73 22.58
C ALA A 876 20.17 -27.59 24.12
N TRP A 877 19.01 -27.37 24.76
CA TRP A 877 18.87 -27.43 26.21
C TRP A 877 18.60 -28.89 26.57
N GLU A 878 19.58 -29.58 27.17
CA GLU A 878 19.47 -31.01 27.48
C GLU A 878 18.24 -31.28 28.37
N VAL A 879 17.27 -32.02 27.81
CA VAL A 879 15.95 -32.30 28.39
C VAL A 879 16.05 -32.77 29.84
N GLY A 880 15.48 -32.00 30.76
CA GLY A 880 15.46 -32.27 32.20
C GLY A 880 14.71 -31.19 32.99
N ASP A 881 14.46 -31.46 34.27
CA ASP A 881 13.56 -30.68 35.15
C ASP A 881 14.03 -29.24 35.48
N GLU A 882 15.05 -28.71 34.80
CA GLU A 882 15.67 -27.39 35.05
C GLU A 882 15.30 -26.30 33.99
N GLU A 883 14.42 -26.58 33.01
CA GLU A 883 14.11 -25.67 31.89
C GLU A 883 13.70 -24.24 32.30
N ASP A 884 12.83 -24.13 33.32
CA ASP A 884 12.31 -22.84 33.83
C ASP A 884 13.44 -21.93 34.36
N ILE A 885 14.52 -22.52 34.90
CA ILE A 885 15.66 -21.78 35.44
C ILE A 885 16.44 -21.13 34.29
N VAL A 886 16.64 -21.87 33.18
CA VAL A 886 17.35 -21.37 31.99
C VAL A 886 16.59 -20.24 31.32
N LEU A 887 15.28 -20.42 31.15
CA LEU A 887 14.41 -19.38 30.59
C LEU A 887 14.39 -18.13 31.47
N THR A 888 14.32 -18.29 32.80
CA THR A 888 14.40 -17.19 33.75
C THR A 888 15.74 -16.46 33.67
N ALA A 889 16.86 -17.20 33.60
CA ALA A 889 18.20 -16.62 33.51
C ALA A 889 18.40 -15.81 32.22
N TYR A 890 17.87 -16.33 31.09
CA TYR A 890 17.86 -15.61 29.82
C TYR A 890 17.06 -14.31 29.87
N ILE A 891 15.85 -14.33 30.45
CA ILE A 891 14.98 -13.14 30.56
C ILE A 891 15.58 -12.10 31.52
N VAL A 892 16.14 -12.54 32.65
CA VAL A 892 16.83 -11.66 33.60
C VAL A 892 18.04 -10.98 32.95
N ALA A 893 18.86 -11.72 32.19
CA ALA A 893 19.95 -11.14 31.41
C ALA A 893 19.44 -10.13 30.38
N ALA A 894 18.42 -10.48 29.59
CA ALA A 894 17.82 -9.60 28.59
C ALA A 894 17.27 -8.28 29.19
N PHE A 895 16.64 -8.34 30.37
CA PHE A 895 16.18 -7.15 31.09
C PHE A 895 17.33 -6.28 31.61
N LEU A 896 18.40 -6.87 32.14
CA LEU A 896 19.59 -6.13 32.59
C LEU A 896 20.32 -5.46 31.42
N GLU A 897 20.45 -6.15 30.27
CA GLU A 897 21.03 -5.59 29.05
C GLU A 897 20.18 -4.47 28.44
N ALA A 898 18.85 -4.53 28.57
CA ALA A 898 17.92 -3.47 28.19
C ALA A 898 17.96 -2.25 29.15
N GLY A 899 18.80 -2.26 30.18
CA GLY A 899 18.95 -1.16 31.14
C GLY A 899 17.87 -1.13 32.24
N LEU A 900 17.06 -2.18 32.40
CA LEU A 900 16.12 -2.28 33.52
C LEU A 900 16.89 -2.51 34.82
N ASN A 901 16.40 -1.89 35.90
CA ASN A 901 17.03 -1.92 37.21
C ASN A 901 16.16 -2.66 38.25
N PHE A 902 16.72 -2.89 39.45
CA PHE A 902 16.06 -3.63 40.52
C PHE A 902 14.80 -2.97 41.12
N THR A 903 14.38 -1.80 40.62
CA THR A 903 13.06 -1.22 40.96
C THR A 903 11.92 -1.92 40.21
N PHE A 904 12.20 -2.56 39.06
CA PHE A 904 11.22 -3.35 38.33
C PHE A 904 10.94 -4.68 39.06
N PRO A 905 9.71 -4.92 39.56
CA PRO A 905 9.44 -6.07 40.44
C PRO A 905 9.71 -7.42 39.77
N THR A 906 9.38 -7.56 38.49
CA THR A 906 9.55 -8.79 37.72
C THR A 906 11.02 -9.20 37.61
N LEU A 907 11.93 -8.25 37.35
CA LEU A 907 13.37 -8.50 37.33
C LEU A 907 13.89 -8.90 38.71
N ARG A 908 13.45 -8.21 39.78
CA ARG A 908 13.83 -8.52 41.16
C ARG A 908 13.38 -9.93 41.58
N ASN A 909 12.13 -10.31 41.28
CA ASN A 909 11.59 -11.63 41.57
C ASN A 909 12.27 -12.72 40.75
N GLY A 910 12.58 -12.45 39.49
CA GLY A 910 13.36 -13.35 38.62
C GLY A 910 14.75 -13.62 39.19
N LEU A 911 15.45 -12.58 39.66
CA LEU A 911 16.75 -12.75 40.29
C LEU A 911 16.67 -13.61 41.56
N PHE A 912 15.65 -13.42 42.41
CA PHE A 912 15.46 -14.27 43.59
C PHE A 912 15.27 -15.76 43.23
N CYS A 913 14.45 -16.07 42.22
CA CYS A 913 14.32 -17.43 41.68
C CYS A 913 15.69 -18.03 41.28
N LEU A 914 16.55 -17.25 40.61
CA LEU A 914 17.89 -17.72 40.20
C LEU A 914 18.84 -17.91 41.38
N GLU A 915 18.74 -17.06 42.42
CA GLU A 915 19.54 -17.20 43.64
C GLU A 915 19.15 -18.47 44.43
N GLU A 916 17.84 -18.74 44.58
CA GLU A 916 17.31 -19.95 45.22
C GLU A 916 17.61 -21.22 44.40
N ALA A 917 17.48 -21.16 43.06
CA ALA A 917 17.83 -22.27 42.18
C ALA A 917 19.30 -22.68 42.31
N LEU A 918 20.22 -21.71 42.41
CA LEU A 918 21.64 -21.97 42.61
C LEU A 918 21.92 -22.67 43.95
N GLU A 919 21.24 -22.29 45.02
CA GLU A 919 21.35 -22.92 46.34
C GLU A 919 20.78 -24.35 46.36
N ASN A 920 19.73 -24.61 45.58
CA ASN A 920 19.15 -25.94 45.39
C ASN A 920 20.01 -26.89 44.52
N GLY A 921 21.09 -26.39 43.89
CA GLY A 921 22.15 -27.22 43.32
C GLY A 921 21.99 -27.61 41.85
N VAL A 922 21.84 -26.61 40.96
CA VAL A 922 21.87 -26.75 39.49
C VAL A 922 23.07 -27.58 39.02
N ARG A 923 22.81 -28.59 38.17
CA ARG A 923 23.87 -29.54 37.73
C ARG A 923 24.31 -29.38 36.28
N ASN A 924 23.45 -28.86 35.40
CA ASN A 924 23.75 -28.79 33.98
C ASN A 924 24.77 -27.68 33.68
N GLY A 925 25.90 -28.04 33.06
CA GLY A 925 26.97 -27.10 32.72
C GLY A 925 26.57 -26.00 31.73
N TYR A 926 25.51 -26.18 30.93
CA TYR A 926 24.94 -25.10 30.11
C TYR A 926 24.21 -24.06 30.98
N ASN A 927 23.39 -24.53 31.92
CA ASN A 927 22.61 -23.72 32.85
C ASN A 927 23.55 -22.85 33.72
N LEU A 928 24.65 -23.45 34.21
CA LEU A 928 25.68 -22.74 34.97
C LEU A 928 26.34 -21.60 34.17
N ALA A 929 26.50 -21.72 32.85
CA ALA A 929 27.11 -20.68 32.02
C ALA A 929 26.20 -19.45 31.85
N ILE A 930 24.90 -19.67 31.61
CA ILE A 930 23.93 -18.57 31.51
C ILE A 930 23.71 -17.92 32.88
N LEU A 931 23.66 -18.70 33.96
CA LEU A 931 23.61 -18.17 35.33
C LEU A 931 24.83 -17.30 35.64
N ALA A 932 26.05 -17.74 35.27
CA ALA A 932 27.26 -16.94 35.46
C ALA A 932 27.18 -15.60 34.74
N TYR A 933 26.64 -15.57 33.52
CA TYR A 933 26.45 -14.34 32.75
C TYR A 933 25.38 -13.42 33.38
N ALA A 934 24.20 -13.95 33.73
CA ALA A 934 23.14 -13.19 34.37
C ALA A 934 23.59 -12.59 35.72
N PHE A 935 24.36 -13.34 36.52
CA PHE A 935 24.94 -12.85 37.77
C PHE A 935 26.08 -11.84 37.56
N ALA A 936 26.84 -11.93 36.47
CA ALA A 936 27.84 -10.92 36.11
C ALA A 936 27.18 -9.59 35.77
N LEU A 937 26.12 -9.60 34.94
CA LEU A 937 25.30 -8.41 34.66
C LEU A 937 24.64 -7.84 35.92
N ALA A 938 24.21 -8.70 36.85
CA ALA A 938 23.63 -8.29 38.14
C ALA A 938 24.67 -7.84 39.19
N GLY A 939 25.97 -7.87 38.89
CA GLY A 939 27.06 -7.44 39.78
C GLY A 939 27.33 -8.37 40.97
N LYS A 940 26.96 -9.65 40.91
CA LYS A 940 27.07 -10.63 42.00
C LYS A 940 28.40 -11.40 41.97
N GLU A 941 29.52 -10.68 42.09
CA GLU A 941 30.89 -11.18 41.84
C GLU A 941 31.23 -12.52 42.51
N GLU A 942 30.95 -12.70 43.81
CA GLU A 942 31.23 -13.95 44.54
C GLU A 942 30.55 -15.19 43.92
N LYS A 943 29.31 -15.03 43.43
CA LYS A 943 28.56 -16.12 42.78
C LYS A 943 29.14 -16.42 41.40
N VAL A 944 29.57 -15.40 40.65
CA VAL A 944 30.19 -15.55 39.33
C VAL A 944 31.53 -16.26 39.43
N GLU A 945 32.39 -15.91 40.39
CA GLU A 945 33.69 -16.56 40.57
C GLU A 945 33.53 -18.05 40.91
N SER A 946 32.59 -18.39 41.81
CA SER A 946 32.24 -19.78 42.15
C SER A 946 31.76 -20.59 40.94
N LEU A 947 30.88 -19.99 40.12
CA LEU A 947 30.36 -20.60 38.91
C LEU A 947 31.44 -20.80 37.84
N LEU A 948 32.26 -19.78 37.56
CA LEU A 948 33.36 -19.88 36.59
C LEU A 948 34.43 -20.89 37.01
N ARG A 949 34.75 -20.99 38.31
CA ARG A 949 35.66 -22.03 38.82
C ARG A 949 35.11 -23.44 38.61
N THR A 950 33.79 -23.61 38.72
CA THR A 950 33.10 -24.87 38.45
C THR A 950 33.09 -25.18 36.95
N LEU A 951 32.86 -24.17 36.11
CA LEU A 951 32.89 -24.29 34.66
C LEU A 951 34.30 -24.64 34.13
N ASP A 952 35.36 -24.03 34.64
CA ASP A 952 36.75 -24.31 34.23
C ASP A 952 37.17 -25.78 34.46
N GLN A 953 36.64 -26.42 35.50
CA GLN A 953 36.85 -27.87 35.74
C GLN A 953 36.26 -28.75 34.64
N SER A 954 35.26 -28.26 33.89
CA SER A 954 34.63 -28.93 32.75
C SER A 954 35.15 -28.45 31.38
N ALA A 955 36.14 -27.55 31.36
CA ALA A 955 36.67 -26.97 30.13
C ALA A 955 37.63 -27.92 29.40
N THR A 956 37.51 -28.01 28.07
CA THR A 956 38.47 -28.73 27.24
C THR A 956 39.59 -27.77 26.83
N LYS A 957 40.84 -28.15 27.15
CA LYS A 957 42.05 -27.35 26.94
C LYS A 957 42.99 -28.10 25.98
N LEU A 958 42.93 -27.78 24.69
CA LEU A 958 43.67 -28.45 23.60
C LEU A 958 44.41 -27.39 22.78
N ASN A 959 45.65 -27.67 22.33
CA ASN A 959 46.40 -26.80 21.39
C ASN A 959 46.39 -25.28 21.72
N ASN A 960 46.47 -24.93 23.02
CA ASN A 960 46.37 -23.57 23.56
C ASN A 960 45.02 -22.85 23.39
N VAL A 961 43.96 -23.54 22.95
CA VAL A 961 42.57 -23.02 22.95
C VAL A 961 41.72 -23.65 24.07
N ILE A 962 40.65 -22.94 24.47
CA ILE A 962 39.74 -23.35 25.56
C ILE A 962 38.29 -23.29 25.06
N TYR A 963 37.53 -24.38 25.25
CA TYR A 963 36.12 -24.46 24.88
C TYR A 963 35.36 -25.50 25.73
N TRP A 964 34.02 -25.50 25.66
CA TRP A 964 33.16 -26.41 26.43
C TRP A 964 32.30 -27.30 25.50
N GLY A 965 32.81 -28.49 25.20
CA GLY A 965 32.11 -29.50 24.39
C GLY A 965 32.15 -30.91 24.99
N LYS A 966 31.45 -31.86 24.35
CA LYS A 966 31.36 -33.26 24.80
C LYS A 966 32.68 -34.00 24.57
N VAL A 967 33.06 -34.85 25.53
CA VAL A 967 34.20 -35.76 25.37
C VAL A 967 33.89 -36.72 24.21
N LYS A 968 34.67 -36.64 23.12
CA LYS A 968 34.52 -37.52 21.95
C LYS A 968 34.58 -38.98 22.38
N LYS A 969 33.46 -39.70 22.31
CA LYS A 969 33.47 -41.17 22.23
C LYS A 969 34.23 -41.55 20.96
N LEU A 970 35.16 -42.49 21.08
CA LEU A 970 35.85 -43.05 19.92
C LEU A 970 34.85 -43.74 18.98
N GLU A 971 35.07 -43.55 17.68
CA GLU A 971 34.63 -44.43 16.59
C GLU A 971 33.11 -44.68 16.42
N THR A 972 32.33 -43.62 16.29
CA THR A 972 31.23 -43.62 15.30
C THR A 972 31.71 -42.96 14.01
N LYS A 973 31.43 -43.58 12.86
CA LYS A 973 31.84 -43.09 11.53
C LYS A 973 31.40 -41.63 11.37
N ALA A 974 32.35 -40.75 11.05
CA ALA A 974 32.13 -39.30 10.98
C ALA A 974 30.84 -38.94 10.23
N SER A 975 30.00 -38.11 10.85
CA SER A 975 28.76 -37.61 10.24
C SER A 975 29.07 -36.95 8.88
N PRO A 976 28.29 -37.20 7.82
CA PRO A 976 28.72 -36.81 6.47
C PRO A 976 28.40 -35.36 6.09
N LEU A 977 27.90 -34.52 7.02
CA LEU A 977 27.73 -33.09 6.77
C LEU A 977 29.07 -32.37 6.88
N PHE A 978 29.64 -31.99 5.74
CA PHE A 978 29.28 -30.82 4.93
C PHE A 978 29.85 -29.50 5.51
N ILE A 979 30.10 -29.38 6.83
CA ILE A 979 31.09 -28.44 7.43
C ILE A 979 31.58 -29.01 8.79
N PRO A 980 32.90 -29.16 9.06
CA PRO A 980 33.40 -29.64 10.35
C PRO A 980 33.45 -28.53 11.41
N ARG A 981 32.27 -28.10 11.91
CA ARG A 981 32.14 -27.15 13.04
C ARG A 981 31.61 -27.84 14.31
N ALA A 982 31.81 -27.20 15.46
CA ALA A 982 31.24 -27.65 16.72
C ALA A 982 29.71 -27.49 16.76
N PRO A 983 28.96 -28.37 17.46
CA PRO A 983 27.52 -28.24 17.62
C PRO A 983 27.08 -26.90 18.25
N SER A 984 25.93 -26.36 17.82
CA SER A 984 25.41 -25.05 18.26
C SER A 984 25.36 -24.89 19.78
N ALA A 985 25.03 -25.94 20.53
CA ALA A 985 24.97 -25.90 22.00
C ALA A 985 26.36 -25.71 22.67
N GLU A 986 27.42 -26.28 22.08
CA GLU A 986 28.80 -26.11 22.55
C GLU A 986 29.31 -24.69 22.25
N MET A 987 28.86 -24.12 21.13
CA MET A 987 29.11 -22.74 20.73
C MET A 987 28.45 -21.75 21.71
N GLU A 988 27.13 -21.83 21.88
CA GLU A 988 26.33 -20.95 22.74
C GLU A 988 26.83 -20.98 24.18
N LYS A 989 27.12 -22.18 24.73
CA LYS A 989 27.76 -22.33 26.05
C LYS A 989 29.10 -21.61 26.15
N THR A 990 29.99 -21.81 25.18
CA THR A 990 31.33 -21.21 25.19
C THR A 990 31.27 -19.69 25.07
N CYS A 991 30.32 -19.15 24.29
CA CYS A 991 30.08 -17.72 24.16
C CYS A 991 29.48 -17.10 25.43
N TYR A 992 28.58 -17.81 26.15
CA TYR A 992 28.09 -17.37 27.46
C TYR A 992 29.20 -17.34 28.54
N VAL A 993 30.12 -18.31 28.54
CA VAL A 993 31.27 -18.27 29.46
C VAL A 993 32.19 -17.07 29.16
N LEU A 994 32.46 -16.81 27.87
CA LEU A 994 33.22 -15.62 27.45
C LEU A 994 32.52 -14.32 27.91
N LEU A 995 31.21 -14.20 27.69
CA LEU A 995 30.40 -13.07 28.15
C LEU A 995 30.44 -12.89 29.67
N ALA A 996 30.35 -13.97 30.44
CA ALA A 996 30.43 -13.93 31.90
C ALA A 996 31.80 -13.43 32.41
N ILE A 997 32.89 -13.78 31.72
CA ILE A 997 34.25 -13.33 32.05
C ILE A 997 34.44 -11.84 31.71
N ILE A 998 34.08 -11.41 30.50
CA ILE A 998 34.30 -10.02 30.05
C ILE A 998 33.34 -9.01 30.69
N SER A 999 32.24 -9.47 31.30
CA SER A 999 31.28 -8.63 32.03
C SER A 999 31.66 -8.39 33.51
N GLN A 1000 32.78 -8.96 33.97
CA GLN A 1000 33.32 -8.66 35.31
C GLN A 1000 34.00 -7.28 35.33
N LYS A 1001 34.13 -6.66 36.52
CA LYS A 1001 34.85 -5.38 36.67
C LYS A 1001 36.32 -5.46 36.25
N ASN A 1002 36.97 -6.61 36.47
CA ASN A 1002 38.38 -6.86 36.15
C ASN A 1002 38.50 -8.17 35.35
N PRO A 1003 38.28 -8.16 34.02
CA PRO A 1003 38.23 -9.38 33.22
C PRO A 1003 39.62 -9.96 32.92
N ASP A 1004 39.78 -11.29 32.97
CA ASP A 1004 40.99 -11.98 32.50
C ASP A 1004 41.02 -12.06 30.96
N LEU A 1005 41.59 -11.03 30.35
CA LEU A 1005 41.77 -10.94 28.89
C LEU A 1005 42.69 -12.04 28.32
N THR A 1006 43.59 -12.62 29.13
CA THR A 1006 44.51 -13.68 28.69
C THR A 1006 43.83 -15.04 28.63
N TYR A 1007 42.90 -15.31 29.53
CA TYR A 1007 42.03 -16.48 29.46
C TYR A 1007 40.99 -16.32 28.35
N ALA A 1008 40.36 -15.13 28.24
CA ALA A 1008 39.39 -14.83 27.20
C ALA A 1008 39.97 -14.96 25.78
N SER A 1009 41.22 -14.55 25.54
CA SER A 1009 41.87 -14.68 24.22
C SER A 1009 41.93 -16.12 23.70
N LYS A 1010 42.10 -17.11 24.60
CA LYS A 1010 42.14 -18.54 24.24
C LYS A 1010 40.78 -19.11 23.88
N ILE A 1011 39.70 -18.49 24.36
CA ILE A 1011 38.32 -18.80 23.95
C ILE A 1011 38.05 -18.18 22.58
N VAL A 1012 38.42 -16.91 22.38
CA VAL A 1012 38.22 -16.19 21.11
C VAL A 1012 39.03 -16.82 19.96
N GLN A 1013 40.24 -17.33 20.23
CA GLN A 1013 41.01 -18.11 19.26
C GLN A 1013 40.30 -19.40 18.83
N TRP A 1014 39.48 -20.03 19.68
CA TRP A 1014 38.63 -21.15 19.28
C TRP A 1014 37.44 -20.69 18.46
N LEU A 1015 36.71 -19.65 18.89
CA LEU A 1015 35.57 -19.10 18.17
C LEU A 1015 35.96 -18.63 16.76
N ALA A 1016 37.15 -18.04 16.59
CA ALA A 1016 37.72 -17.67 15.30
C ALA A 1016 37.84 -18.87 14.33
N GLN A 1017 38.18 -20.06 14.82
CA GLN A 1017 38.28 -21.29 14.02
C GLN A 1017 36.90 -21.86 13.62
N GLN A 1018 35.83 -21.45 14.31
CA GLN A 1018 34.47 -21.92 14.06
C GLN A 1018 33.66 -20.99 13.15
N MET A 1019 34.16 -19.77 12.90
CA MET A 1019 33.49 -18.76 12.08
C MET A 1019 33.40 -19.16 10.60
N ASN A 1020 32.30 -18.77 9.95
CA ASN A 1020 32.03 -19.07 8.55
C ASN A 1020 32.58 -18.00 7.59
N SER A 1021 32.53 -18.25 6.27
CA SER A 1021 33.05 -17.33 5.24
C SER A 1021 32.30 -15.99 5.11
N HIS A 1022 31.17 -15.85 5.82
CA HIS A 1022 30.31 -14.67 5.89
C HIS A 1022 30.25 -14.09 7.32
N GLY A 1023 31.18 -14.48 8.21
CA GLY A 1023 31.28 -13.96 9.58
C GLY A 1023 30.28 -14.50 10.61
N GLY A 1024 29.40 -15.43 10.23
CA GLY A 1024 28.45 -16.08 11.15
C GLY A 1024 28.94 -17.42 11.71
N PHE A 1025 28.11 -18.10 12.51
CA PHE A 1025 28.42 -19.40 13.13
C PHE A 1025 27.59 -20.55 12.52
N SER A 1026 27.18 -21.54 13.33
CA SER A 1026 26.52 -22.76 12.84
C SER A 1026 25.00 -22.57 12.63
N SER A 1027 24.40 -21.72 13.47
CA SER A 1027 22.96 -21.59 13.70
C SER A 1027 22.53 -20.11 13.74
N PRO A 1028 21.24 -19.81 13.53
CA PRO A 1028 20.69 -18.50 13.86
C PRO A 1028 20.68 -18.19 15.37
N GLN A 1029 20.82 -19.20 16.24
CA GLN A 1029 20.81 -19.02 17.70
C GLN A 1029 22.20 -18.76 18.32
N ASP A 1030 23.25 -19.45 17.87
CA ASP A 1030 24.61 -19.22 18.38
C ASP A 1030 25.20 -17.89 17.87
N THR A 1031 24.90 -17.54 16.62
CA THR A 1031 25.50 -16.38 15.94
C THR A 1031 25.33 -15.05 16.71
N PRO A 1032 24.13 -14.62 17.16
CA PRO A 1032 23.99 -13.34 17.85
C PRO A 1032 24.67 -13.30 19.22
N VAL A 1033 24.65 -14.41 19.97
CA VAL A 1033 25.31 -14.50 21.29
C VAL A 1033 26.82 -14.47 21.15
N CYS A 1034 27.37 -15.17 20.15
CA CYS A 1034 28.80 -15.18 19.88
C CYS A 1034 29.30 -13.88 19.26
N LEU A 1035 28.52 -13.23 18.38
CA LEU A 1035 28.84 -11.88 17.89
C LEU A 1035 28.80 -10.85 19.01
N LEU A 1036 27.84 -10.91 19.95
CA LEU A 1036 27.83 -10.08 21.15
C LEU A 1036 29.08 -10.32 22.02
N ALA A 1037 29.47 -11.58 22.23
CA ALA A 1037 30.66 -11.94 23.00
C ALA A 1037 31.95 -11.39 22.36
N ILE A 1038 32.09 -11.55 21.04
CA ILE A 1038 33.28 -11.13 20.30
C ILE A 1038 33.33 -9.61 20.17
N THR A 1039 32.24 -8.92 19.79
CA THR A 1039 32.21 -7.44 19.73
C THR A 1039 32.56 -6.81 21.07
N ARG A 1040 32.03 -7.35 22.18
CA ARG A 1040 32.37 -6.89 23.54
C ARG A 1040 33.85 -7.14 23.88
N TYR A 1041 34.41 -8.29 23.52
CA TYR A 1041 35.83 -8.59 23.72
C TYR A 1041 36.75 -7.71 22.86
N MET A 1042 36.45 -7.58 21.55
CA MET A 1042 37.21 -6.75 20.62
C MET A 1042 37.25 -5.28 21.07
N ASN A 1043 36.15 -4.76 21.61
CA ASN A 1043 36.09 -3.39 22.16
C ASN A 1043 37.02 -3.19 23.39
N LEU A 1044 37.38 -4.26 24.11
CA LEU A 1044 38.33 -4.21 25.23
C LEU A 1044 39.80 -4.34 24.79
N ILE A 1045 40.07 -4.89 23.60
CA ILE A 1045 41.44 -5.12 23.10
C ILE A 1045 41.83 -4.25 21.89
N PHE A 1046 40.92 -3.41 21.39
CA PHE A 1046 41.11 -2.59 20.19
C PHE A 1046 42.33 -1.66 20.31
N SER A 1047 43.24 -1.73 19.33
CA SER A 1047 44.43 -0.89 19.19
C SER A 1047 44.64 -0.49 17.72
N ASP A 1048 45.16 0.72 17.50
CA ASP A 1048 45.46 1.27 16.17
C ASP A 1048 46.87 0.82 15.71
N ASP A 1049 46.97 -0.48 15.46
CA ASP A 1049 48.22 -1.23 15.32
C ASP A 1049 48.43 -1.71 13.86
N GLN A 1050 49.69 -1.83 13.40
CA GLN A 1050 50.01 -2.20 12.01
C GLN A 1050 50.62 -3.62 11.88
N VAL A 1051 49.99 -4.44 11.03
CA VAL A 1051 50.37 -5.84 10.77
C VAL A 1051 50.57 -6.08 9.26
N THR A 1052 51.64 -6.77 8.90
CA THR A 1052 51.88 -7.31 7.56
C THR A 1052 51.61 -8.82 7.57
N VAL A 1053 50.79 -9.31 6.63
CA VAL A 1053 50.55 -10.74 6.42
C VAL A 1053 51.06 -11.13 5.05
N SER A 1054 51.92 -12.14 4.97
CA SER A 1054 52.42 -12.68 3.69
C SER A 1054 52.02 -14.14 3.54
N LEU A 1055 51.54 -14.49 2.34
CA LEU A 1055 51.08 -15.81 1.95
C LEU A 1055 52.01 -16.35 0.86
N SER A 1056 52.63 -17.50 1.10
CA SER A 1056 53.58 -18.12 0.17
C SER A 1056 53.28 -19.59 -0.14
N SER A 1057 53.52 -19.99 -1.38
CA SER A 1057 53.61 -21.38 -1.87
C SER A 1057 54.70 -21.48 -2.95
N GLU A 1058 54.91 -22.67 -3.54
CA GLU A 1058 55.95 -22.89 -4.58
C GLU A 1058 55.79 -22.01 -5.83
N GLU A 1059 54.58 -21.55 -6.13
CA GLU A 1059 54.26 -20.76 -7.34
C GLU A 1059 53.53 -19.44 -7.04
N PHE A 1060 53.25 -19.13 -5.76
CA PHE A 1060 52.38 -18.03 -5.35
C PHE A 1060 52.98 -17.22 -4.20
N ASN A 1061 52.92 -15.89 -4.27
CA ASN A 1061 53.33 -15.00 -3.19
C ASN A 1061 52.47 -13.73 -3.20
N GLU A 1062 51.76 -13.47 -2.10
CA GLU A 1062 50.88 -12.32 -1.88
C GLU A 1062 51.20 -11.65 -0.54
N ILE A 1063 51.05 -10.33 -0.48
CA ILE A 1063 51.36 -9.54 0.73
C ILE A 1063 50.22 -8.57 1.02
N PHE A 1064 49.60 -8.75 2.18
CA PHE A 1064 48.51 -7.93 2.70
C PHE A 1064 49.04 -6.98 3.78
N GLN A 1065 48.63 -5.71 3.71
CA GLN A 1065 48.98 -4.68 4.69
C GLN A 1065 47.73 -4.31 5.47
N VAL A 1066 47.79 -4.41 6.80
CA VAL A 1066 46.69 -4.08 7.72
C VAL A 1066 47.12 -2.91 8.60
N ASN A 1067 46.34 -1.83 8.59
CA ASN A 1067 46.52 -0.60 9.36
C ASN A 1067 45.16 -0.04 9.83
N GLY A 1068 45.14 1.08 10.57
CA GLY A 1068 43.90 1.68 11.08
C GLY A 1068 42.85 2.01 10.00
N ASP A 1069 43.28 2.54 8.85
CA ASP A 1069 42.39 2.93 7.74
C ASP A 1069 41.70 1.73 7.06
N ASN A 1070 42.37 0.57 7.05
CA ASN A 1070 41.88 -0.64 6.39
C ASN A 1070 41.62 -1.82 7.34
N HIS A 1071 41.57 -1.56 8.66
CA HIS A 1071 41.38 -2.55 9.74
C HIS A 1071 40.13 -3.43 9.54
N LEU A 1072 39.05 -2.83 9.05
CA LEU A 1072 37.76 -3.48 8.73
C LEU A 1072 37.64 -3.86 7.24
N LEU A 1073 38.59 -3.46 6.39
CA LEU A 1073 38.58 -3.81 4.98
C LEU A 1073 39.00 -5.26 4.81
N VAL A 1074 38.13 -6.04 4.18
CA VAL A 1074 38.45 -7.41 3.84
C VAL A 1074 39.24 -7.47 2.55
N GLN A 1075 40.47 -7.95 2.67
CA GLN A 1075 41.38 -8.18 1.55
C GLN A 1075 41.25 -9.66 1.15
N ARG A 1076 40.78 -9.93 -0.06
CA ARG A 1076 40.57 -11.30 -0.58
C ARG A 1076 41.35 -11.50 -1.86
N SER A 1077 42.14 -12.58 -1.92
CA SER A 1077 42.83 -13.05 -3.12
C SER A 1077 42.32 -14.44 -3.52
N GLU A 1078 42.26 -14.71 -4.82
CA GLU A 1078 41.92 -16.03 -5.37
C GLU A 1078 43.20 -16.87 -5.55
N LEU A 1079 43.16 -18.14 -5.16
CA LEU A 1079 44.32 -19.03 -5.19
C LEU A 1079 44.44 -19.75 -6.54
N THR A 1080 45.63 -19.75 -7.12
CA THR A 1080 45.92 -20.37 -8.43
C THR A 1080 45.71 -21.89 -8.45
N LYS A 1081 45.86 -22.58 -7.31
CA LYS A 1081 45.56 -24.01 -7.13
C LYS A 1081 44.65 -24.20 -5.93
N ALA A 1082 43.46 -24.75 -6.13
CA ALA A 1082 42.46 -24.96 -5.08
C ALA A 1082 42.87 -26.02 -4.03
N SER A 1083 43.87 -26.85 -4.32
CA SER A 1083 44.53 -27.74 -3.35
C SER A 1083 46.03 -27.50 -3.31
N GLY A 1084 46.60 -27.49 -2.10
CA GLY A 1084 48.03 -27.28 -1.88
C GLY A 1084 48.35 -26.95 -0.42
N GLN A 1085 49.64 -26.93 -0.10
CA GLN A 1085 50.16 -26.45 1.18
C GLN A 1085 50.62 -25.00 1.03
N TYR A 1086 50.13 -24.15 1.94
CA TYR A 1086 50.41 -22.71 1.96
C TYR A 1086 51.02 -22.31 3.29
N THR A 1087 51.99 -21.39 3.28
CA THR A 1087 52.60 -20.84 4.50
C THR A 1087 52.18 -19.38 4.67
N VAL A 1088 51.67 -19.06 5.87
CA VAL A 1088 51.22 -17.72 6.27
C VAL A 1088 52.15 -17.18 7.34
N ASP A 1089 52.76 -16.03 7.06
CA ASP A 1089 53.68 -15.32 7.93
C ASP A 1089 53.08 -13.98 8.35
N VAL A 1090 52.99 -13.74 9.65
CA VAL A 1090 52.45 -12.50 10.25
C VAL A 1090 53.55 -11.76 10.99
N GLU A 1091 53.74 -10.48 10.67
CA GLU A 1091 54.79 -9.61 11.22
C GLU A 1091 54.22 -8.23 11.60
N GLY A 1092 54.75 -7.62 12.65
CA GLY A 1092 54.31 -6.30 13.15
C GLY A 1092 53.73 -6.35 14.56
N GLN A 1093 52.98 -5.31 14.93
CA GLN A 1093 52.25 -5.22 16.19
C GLN A 1093 50.77 -5.18 15.89
N GLY A 1094 49.95 -5.93 16.64
CA GLY A 1094 48.49 -5.97 16.46
C GLY A 1094 47.96 -7.40 16.26
N CYS A 1095 46.73 -7.50 15.74
CA CYS A 1095 46.10 -8.76 15.37
C CYS A 1095 45.69 -8.75 13.89
N ALA A 1096 45.72 -9.93 13.26
CA ALA A 1096 45.12 -10.17 11.97
C ALA A 1096 44.29 -11.47 12.02
N PHE A 1097 43.07 -11.38 11.50
CA PHE A 1097 42.22 -12.52 11.22
C PHE A 1097 42.45 -13.00 9.78
N ILE A 1098 42.70 -14.29 9.63
CA ILE A 1098 43.07 -14.95 8.37
C ILE A 1098 42.14 -16.14 8.15
N GLN A 1099 41.59 -16.27 6.94
CA GLN A 1099 40.74 -17.41 6.56
C GLN A 1099 41.01 -17.88 5.13
N ALA A 1100 41.28 -19.16 4.98
CA ALA A 1100 41.30 -19.86 3.70
C ALA A 1100 39.97 -20.59 3.49
N THR A 1101 39.33 -20.35 2.34
CA THR A 1101 38.00 -20.87 1.99
C THR A 1101 38.07 -21.57 0.64
N VAL A 1102 37.61 -22.81 0.54
CA VAL A 1102 37.50 -23.56 -0.71
C VAL A 1102 36.05 -23.93 -0.95
N ARG A 1103 35.50 -23.58 -2.11
CA ARG A 1103 34.15 -23.96 -2.56
C ARG A 1103 34.25 -24.88 -3.78
N TYR A 1104 33.41 -25.91 -3.83
CA TYR A 1104 33.42 -26.93 -4.88
C TYR A 1104 32.10 -27.70 -4.91
N ASN A 1105 31.68 -28.23 -6.05
CA ASN A 1105 30.48 -29.05 -6.16
C ASN A 1105 30.80 -30.54 -6.04
N VAL A 1106 29.87 -31.32 -5.49
CA VAL A 1106 29.94 -32.78 -5.46
C VAL A 1106 28.65 -33.43 -5.96
N LEU A 1107 28.77 -34.64 -6.48
CA LEU A 1107 27.63 -35.48 -6.85
C LEU A 1107 26.88 -35.98 -5.60
N LEU A 1108 25.56 -36.17 -5.73
CA LEU A 1108 24.63 -36.42 -4.63
C LEU A 1108 24.95 -37.70 -3.83
N PRO A 1109 25.36 -37.61 -2.54
CA PRO A 1109 25.63 -38.79 -1.73
C PRO A 1109 24.33 -39.40 -1.19
N LYS A 1110 24.12 -40.70 -1.39
CA LYS A 1110 23.03 -41.46 -0.75
C LYS A 1110 23.34 -41.73 0.73
N LYS A 1111 23.18 -40.72 1.59
CA LYS A 1111 23.28 -40.84 3.05
C LYS A 1111 22.17 -40.08 3.75
N GLU A 1112 21.55 -40.74 4.72
CA GLU A 1112 20.52 -40.20 5.62
C GLU A 1112 21.08 -40.21 7.05
N SER A 1113 20.72 -39.22 7.87
CA SER A 1113 21.13 -39.13 9.27
C SER A 1113 20.04 -38.42 10.08
N GLY A 1114 19.30 -39.13 10.94
CA GLY A 1114 18.25 -38.52 11.77
C GLY A 1114 16.90 -38.27 11.07
N PHE A 1115 16.81 -38.27 9.74
CA PHE A 1115 15.54 -38.31 9.00
C PHE A 1115 15.56 -39.39 7.93
N SER A 1116 14.36 -39.84 7.54
CA SER A 1116 14.15 -40.64 6.32
C SER A 1116 13.20 -39.88 5.39
N LEU A 1117 13.54 -39.83 4.10
CA LEU A 1117 12.86 -39.01 3.10
C LEU A 1117 12.53 -39.84 1.86
N SER A 1118 11.27 -39.76 1.42
CA SER A 1118 10.80 -40.39 0.18
C SER A 1118 9.96 -39.41 -0.64
N LEU A 1119 10.16 -39.44 -1.95
CA LEU A 1119 9.51 -38.56 -2.92
C LEU A 1119 8.72 -39.41 -3.91
N GLN A 1120 7.50 -38.98 -4.24
CA GLN A 1120 6.68 -39.59 -5.27
C GLN A 1120 6.17 -38.51 -6.24
N THR A 1121 6.27 -38.78 -7.53
CA THR A 1121 5.76 -37.88 -8.59
C THR A 1121 4.60 -38.55 -9.30
N VAL A 1122 3.43 -37.92 -9.31
CA VAL A 1122 2.22 -38.42 -9.97
C VAL A 1122 1.86 -37.46 -11.11
N LYS A 1123 1.87 -37.92 -12.35
CA LYS A 1123 1.42 -37.11 -13.49
C LYS A 1123 -0.10 -36.96 -13.44
N LYS A 1124 -0.60 -35.72 -13.54
CA LYS A 1124 -2.02 -35.44 -13.73
C LYS A 1124 -2.35 -35.77 -15.19
N ASN A 1125 -3.22 -36.74 -15.43
CA ASN A 1125 -3.68 -37.07 -16.78
C ASN A 1125 -4.54 -35.92 -17.33
N SER A 1126 -3.90 -34.95 -17.99
CA SER A 1126 -4.57 -33.97 -18.84
C SER A 1126 -4.43 -34.36 -20.31
N SER A 1127 -5.52 -34.23 -21.05
CA SER A 1127 -5.57 -34.46 -22.50
C SER A 1127 -5.09 -33.24 -23.32
N ASP A 1128 -4.67 -32.15 -22.67
CA ASP A 1128 -4.11 -30.98 -23.34
C ASP A 1128 -2.61 -31.14 -23.65
N VAL A 1129 -2.26 -30.97 -24.93
CA VAL A 1129 -0.94 -31.27 -25.52
C VAL A 1129 0.20 -30.37 -25.00
N PHE A 1130 -0.09 -29.35 -24.18
CA PHE A 1130 0.87 -28.30 -23.80
C PHE A 1130 0.99 -28.01 -22.29
N GLN A 1131 0.32 -28.72 -21.39
CA GLN A 1131 0.47 -28.51 -19.93
C GLN A 1131 0.79 -29.81 -19.16
N SER A 1132 2.10 -30.04 -18.99
CA SER A 1132 2.67 -31.16 -18.21
C SER A 1132 2.59 -30.93 -16.70
N ASN A 1133 1.41 -31.01 -16.10
CA ASN A 1133 1.27 -30.84 -14.65
C ASN A 1133 1.51 -32.16 -13.90
N PHE A 1134 2.28 -32.11 -12.80
CA PHE A 1134 2.48 -33.26 -11.92
C PHE A 1134 2.42 -32.84 -10.45
N ASP A 1135 1.98 -33.77 -9.62
CA ASP A 1135 1.92 -33.60 -8.17
C ASP A 1135 3.16 -34.29 -7.54
N LEU A 1136 3.91 -33.54 -6.72
CA LEU A 1136 5.08 -34.02 -5.97
C LEU A 1136 4.69 -34.22 -4.51
N THR A 1137 4.59 -35.47 -4.09
CA THR A 1137 4.36 -35.86 -2.69
C THR A 1137 5.69 -36.05 -1.98
N VAL A 1138 5.90 -35.28 -0.91
CA VAL A 1138 7.06 -35.36 -0.03
C VAL A 1138 6.66 -36.08 1.25
N THR A 1139 7.27 -37.24 1.53
CA THR A 1139 7.00 -38.03 2.74
C THR A 1139 8.25 -38.16 3.58
N LEU A 1140 8.15 -37.74 4.84
CA LEU A 1140 9.26 -37.60 5.78
C LEU A 1140 8.96 -38.24 7.14
N ARG A 1141 9.99 -38.79 7.80
CA ARG A 1141 9.90 -39.44 9.12
C ARG A 1141 11.15 -39.13 9.94
N TYR A 1142 10.99 -38.82 11.22
CA TYR A 1142 12.13 -38.63 12.11
C TYR A 1142 12.69 -39.98 12.58
N THR A 1143 14.02 -40.09 12.59
CA THR A 1143 14.79 -41.28 12.96
C THR A 1143 16.03 -40.94 13.81
N GLY A 1144 16.06 -39.74 14.40
CA GLY A 1144 17.14 -39.29 15.28
C GLY A 1144 17.04 -39.89 16.69
N ASN A 1145 17.82 -39.33 17.62
CA ASN A 1145 17.96 -39.87 18.98
C ASN A 1145 16.81 -39.47 19.93
N HIS A 1146 15.94 -38.54 19.53
CA HIS A 1146 14.84 -38.00 20.34
C HIS A 1146 13.48 -38.59 19.91
N ASN A 1147 12.42 -38.37 20.70
CA ASN A 1147 11.07 -38.82 20.35
C ASN A 1147 10.48 -38.06 19.14
N ASN A 1148 10.78 -36.76 19.06
CA ASN A 1148 10.40 -35.85 17.98
C ASN A 1148 11.62 -34.99 17.62
N SER A 1149 11.67 -34.50 16.39
CA SER A 1149 12.62 -33.46 15.97
C SER A 1149 12.24 -32.09 16.54
N ASN A 1150 13.18 -31.15 16.46
CA ASN A 1150 12.87 -29.70 16.49
C ASN A 1150 12.08 -29.28 15.24
N MET A 1151 11.97 -27.97 15.01
CA MET A 1151 11.54 -27.40 13.72
C MET A 1151 12.38 -27.95 12.56
N VAL A 1152 11.71 -28.32 11.47
CA VAL A 1152 12.32 -28.94 10.28
C VAL A 1152 12.10 -28.05 9.08
N LEU A 1153 13.14 -27.91 8.27
CA LEU A 1153 13.09 -27.18 7.00
C LEU A 1153 13.18 -28.20 5.85
N VAL A 1154 12.23 -28.12 4.93
CA VAL A 1154 12.20 -28.92 3.69
C VAL A 1154 12.50 -27.99 2.53
N ASP A 1155 13.68 -28.13 1.94
CA ASP A 1155 14.16 -27.37 0.80
C ASP A 1155 13.94 -28.17 -0.49
N VAL A 1156 12.97 -27.73 -1.31
CA VAL A 1156 12.61 -28.35 -2.59
C VAL A 1156 13.13 -27.48 -3.74
N LYS A 1157 14.21 -27.90 -4.39
CA LYS A 1157 14.66 -27.24 -5.64
C LYS A 1157 13.71 -27.61 -6.78
N MET A 1158 13.23 -26.64 -7.55
CA MET A 1158 12.40 -26.87 -8.73
C MET A 1158 13.21 -27.50 -9.88
N LEU A 1159 12.52 -28.18 -10.80
CA LEU A 1159 13.13 -28.63 -12.06
C LEU A 1159 13.27 -27.44 -13.02
N SER A 1160 14.32 -27.42 -13.83
CA SER A 1160 14.52 -26.35 -14.83
C SER A 1160 13.32 -26.25 -15.78
N GLY A 1161 12.71 -25.06 -15.84
CA GLY A 1161 11.52 -24.80 -16.66
C GLY A 1161 10.17 -25.04 -15.96
N PHE A 1162 10.17 -25.42 -14.68
CA PHE A 1162 8.96 -25.69 -13.89
C PHE A 1162 8.80 -24.68 -12.74
N THR A 1163 7.55 -24.46 -12.34
CA THR A 1163 7.18 -23.64 -11.16
C THR A 1163 6.13 -24.39 -10.34
N PRO A 1164 6.05 -24.22 -9.01
CA PRO A 1164 4.94 -24.77 -8.25
C PRO A 1164 3.68 -23.93 -8.47
N VAL A 1165 2.53 -24.59 -8.42
CA VAL A 1165 1.21 -23.96 -8.52
C VAL A 1165 0.88 -23.30 -7.18
N MET A 1166 0.85 -21.97 -7.15
CA MET A 1166 0.71 -21.17 -5.91
C MET A 1166 -0.48 -21.57 -5.04
N SER A 1167 -1.65 -21.86 -5.63
CA SER A 1167 -2.84 -22.27 -4.89
C SER A 1167 -2.66 -23.58 -4.10
N SER A 1168 -1.81 -24.51 -4.58
CA SER A 1168 -1.49 -25.73 -3.83
C SER A 1168 -0.64 -25.44 -2.59
N ILE A 1169 0.21 -24.41 -2.63
CA ILE A 1169 1.03 -23.99 -1.49
C ILE A 1169 0.18 -23.21 -0.48
N GLU A 1170 -0.71 -22.34 -0.94
CA GLU A 1170 -1.71 -21.67 -0.09
C GLU A 1170 -2.62 -22.69 0.62
N GLU A 1171 -3.00 -23.79 -0.03
CA GLU A 1171 -3.76 -24.88 0.61
C GLU A 1171 -2.95 -25.62 1.70
N LEU A 1172 -1.64 -25.83 1.50
CA LEU A 1172 -0.75 -26.43 2.50
C LEU A 1172 -0.56 -25.55 3.75
N GLU A 1173 -0.51 -24.23 3.57
CA GLU A 1173 -0.46 -23.25 4.68
C GLU A 1173 -1.83 -23.16 5.39
N ASN A 1174 -2.93 -23.02 4.64
CA ASN A 1174 -4.29 -22.89 5.20
C ASN A 1174 -4.75 -24.17 5.92
N SER A 1175 -4.30 -25.36 5.48
CA SER A 1175 -4.57 -26.63 6.17
C SER A 1175 -3.66 -26.87 7.39
N GLY A 1176 -2.67 -26.00 7.65
CA GLY A 1176 -1.75 -26.11 8.79
C GLY A 1176 -0.76 -27.27 8.71
N GLN A 1177 -0.67 -27.96 7.57
CA GLN A 1177 0.32 -29.02 7.36
C GLN A 1177 1.75 -28.46 7.34
N VAL A 1178 1.89 -27.28 6.74
CA VAL A 1178 3.08 -26.43 6.67
C VAL A 1178 2.83 -25.15 7.48
N MET A 1179 3.85 -24.63 8.17
CA MET A 1179 3.74 -23.38 8.95
C MET A 1179 3.87 -22.11 8.09
N LYS A 1180 4.85 -22.11 7.17
CA LYS A 1180 5.18 -21.07 6.20
C LYS A 1180 5.87 -21.74 5.00
N SER A 1181 5.68 -21.17 3.81
CA SER A 1181 6.48 -21.39 2.62
C SER A 1181 7.32 -20.14 2.28
N GLU A 1182 8.51 -20.33 1.70
CA GLU A 1182 9.35 -19.24 1.20
C GLU A 1182 9.96 -19.60 -0.16
N PHE A 1183 10.02 -18.63 -1.06
CA PHE A 1183 10.51 -18.78 -2.42
C PHE A 1183 11.87 -18.10 -2.57
N LYS A 1184 12.89 -18.86 -3.00
CA LYS A 1184 14.26 -18.34 -3.09
C LYS A 1184 15.02 -18.97 -4.26
N ASN A 1185 15.26 -18.21 -5.32
CA ASN A 1185 16.10 -18.60 -6.47
C ASN A 1185 15.81 -20.02 -7.00
N ASP A 1186 14.57 -20.28 -7.40
CA ASP A 1186 14.05 -21.59 -7.87
C ASP A 1186 13.94 -22.70 -6.80
N HIS A 1187 14.10 -22.36 -5.51
CA HIS A 1187 13.79 -23.25 -4.39
C HIS A 1187 12.49 -22.84 -3.68
N VAL A 1188 11.78 -23.83 -3.14
CA VAL A 1188 10.63 -23.67 -2.24
C VAL A 1188 10.99 -24.28 -0.90
N LEU A 1189 11.00 -23.45 0.14
CA LEU A 1189 11.34 -23.79 1.51
C LEU A 1189 10.06 -23.97 2.33
N PHE A 1190 9.76 -25.17 2.82
CA PHE A 1190 8.60 -25.45 3.68
C PHE A 1190 9.06 -25.63 5.14
N TYR A 1191 8.45 -24.85 6.04
CA TYR A 1191 8.74 -24.89 7.48
C TYR A 1191 7.73 -25.79 8.20
N LEU A 1192 8.22 -26.77 8.97
CA LEU A 1192 7.42 -27.73 9.74
C LEU A 1192 7.72 -27.62 11.24
N GLU A 1193 6.68 -27.56 12.07
CA GLU A 1193 6.80 -27.35 13.53
C GLU A 1193 7.63 -28.43 14.24
N ASN A 1194 7.35 -29.70 13.93
CA ASN A 1194 8.15 -30.86 14.30
C ASN A 1194 7.82 -32.04 13.37
N VAL A 1195 8.61 -33.10 13.49
CA VAL A 1195 8.43 -34.39 12.84
C VAL A 1195 8.67 -35.47 13.89
N SER A 1196 7.72 -36.38 14.02
CA SER A 1196 7.81 -37.50 14.96
C SER A 1196 8.30 -38.77 14.26
N GLY A 1197 8.40 -39.88 15.01
CA GLY A 1197 8.66 -41.20 14.46
C GLY A 1197 7.60 -41.73 13.48
N THR A 1198 6.44 -41.08 13.34
CA THR A 1198 5.41 -41.41 12.34
C THR A 1198 5.61 -40.62 11.04
N ALA A 1199 5.38 -41.26 9.89
CA ALA A 1199 5.54 -40.60 8.60
C ALA A 1199 4.51 -39.46 8.43
N LYS A 1200 5.00 -38.26 8.09
CA LYS A 1200 4.21 -37.10 7.69
C LYS A 1200 4.40 -36.90 6.19
N SER A 1201 3.33 -36.59 5.46
CA SER A 1201 3.38 -36.40 4.01
C SER A 1201 2.55 -35.20 3.59
N PHE A 1202 3.05 -34.44 2.62
CA PHE A 1202 2.33 -33.34 1.98
C PHE A 1202 2.60 -33.34 0.47
N THR A 1203 1.69 -32.77 -0.32
CA THR A 1203 1.75 -32.79 -1.79
C THR A 1203 1.68 -31.37 -2.32
N LEU A 1204 2.57 -31.02 -3.25
CA LEU A 1204 2.57 -29.75 -3.98
C LEU A 1204 2.39 -30.02 -5.47
N SER A 1205 1.59 -29.20 -6.15
CA SER A 1205 1.43 -29.29 -7.61
C SER A 1205 2.50 -28.48 -8.32
N VAL A 1206 3.06 -29.00 -9.41
CA VAL A 1206 4.09 -28.35 -10.24
C VAL A 1206 3.60 -28.28 -11.69
N GLU A 1207 3.75 -27.12 -12.30
CA GLU A 1207 3.41 -26.85 -13.71
C GLU A 1207 4.65 -26.49 -14.52
N GLN A 1208 4.60 -26.74 -15.83
CA GLN A 1208 5.68 -26.47 -16.76
C GLN A 1208 5.50 -25.09 -17.40
N ILE A 1209 6.43 -24.16 -17.16
CA ILE A 1209 6.46 -22.85 -17.85
C ILE A 1209 7.21 -22.98 -19.18
N ASN A 1210 8.35 -23.69 -19.21
CA ASN A 1210 9.23 -23.78 -20.36
C ASN A 1210 9.56 -25.24 -20.68
N HIS A 1211 9.63 -25.57 -21.97
CA HIS A 1211 10.07 -26.89 -22.41
C HIS A 1211 11.60 -27.02 -22.27
N VAL A 1212 12.05 -27.99 -21.47
CA VAL A 1212 13.46 -28.29 -21.25
C VAL A 1212 13.72 -29.75 -21.59
N ALA A 1213 14.70 -30.00 -22.46
CA ALA A 1213 15.14 -31.35 -22.81
C ALA A 1213 16.24 -31.83 -21.83
N ASN A 1214 16.34 -33.15 -21.62
CA ASN A 1214 17.35 -33.78 -20.76
C ASN A 1214 17.41 -33.19 -19.32
N ILE A 1215 16.24 -33.04 -18.69
CA ILE A 1215 16.09 -32.48 -17.33
C ILE A 1215 16.89 -33.30 -16.32
N GLN A 1216 17.84 -32.65 -15.66
CA GLN A 1216 18.61 -33.25 -14.56
C GLN A 1216 17.75 -33.37 -13.30
N PRO A 1217 17.94 -34.40 -12.44
CA PRO A 1217 17.18 -34.54 -11.21
C PRO A 1217 17.41 -33.36 -10.25
N SER A 1218 16.33 -32.79 -9.71
CA SER A 1218 16.44 -31.76 -8.66
C SER A 1218 16.45 -32.38 -7.26
N PRO A 1219 17.29 -31.89 -6.34
CA PRO A 1219 17.34 -32.36 -4.97
C PRO A 1219 16.15 -31.83 -4.13
N VAL A 1220 15.76 -32.64 -3.15
CA VAL A 1220 14.99 -32.22 -1.97
C VAL A 1220 15.81 -32.53 -0.75
N MET A 1221 16.07 -31.53 0.08
CA MET A 1221 16.76 -31.65 1.35
C MET A 1221 15.77 -31.47 2.50
N VAL A 1222 15.90 -32.29 3.53
CA VAL A 1222 15.22 -32.11 4.81
C VAL A 1222 16.29 -32.02 5.88
N TYR A 1223 16.23 -31.03 6.76
CA TYR A 1223 17.15 -30.92 7.89
C TYR A 1223 16.49 -30.29 9.13
N ASN A 1224 16.98 -30.69 10.30
CA ASN A 1224 16.67 -30.04 11.56
C ASN A 1224 17.26 -28.62 11.53
N TYR A 1225 16.42 -27.63 11.82
CA TYR A 1225 16.74 -26.22 11.60
C TYR A 1225 17.85 -25.70 12.54
N TYR A 1226 17.93 -26.23 13.76
CA TYR A 1226 18.92 -25.84 14.78
C TYR A 1226 20.14 -26.77 14.79
N GLU A 1227 19.93 -28.06 14.53
CA GLU A 1227 20.96 -29.10 14.50
C GLU A 1227 21.07 -29.68 13.10
N LYS A 1228 21.72 -28.94 12.20
CA LYS A 1228 21.82 -29.31 10.78
C LYS A 1228 22.44 -30.69 10.53
N ASP A 1229 23.17 -31.24 11.51
CA ASP A 1229 23.71 -32.61 11.56
C ASP A 1229 22.65 -33.71 11.34
N GLU A 1230 21.38 -33.43 11.64
CA GLU A 1230 20.24 -34.30 11.29
C GLU A 1230 19.61 -33.86 9.96
N TYR A 1231 19.73 -34.71 8.94
CA TYR A 1231 19.26 -34.46 7.57
C TYR A 1231 18.87 -35.73 6.80
N ALA A 1232 18.11 -35.54 5.73
CA ALA A 1232 17.92 -36.49 4.65
C ALA A 1232 17.94 -35.78 3.28
N LEU A 1233 18.41 -36.48 2.25
CA LEU A 1233 18.55 -35.98 0.89
C LEU A 1233 17.96 -36.98 -0.09
N ALA A 1234 17.03 -36.52 -0.92
CA ALA A 1234 16.45 -37.28 -2.01
C ALA A 1234 16.47 -36.44 -3.30
N SER A 1235 16.16 -37.06 -4.45
CA SER A 1235 16.08 -36.36 -5.74
C SER A 1235 14.89 -36.88 -6.54
N TYR A 1236 14.20 -36.00 -7.26
CA TYR A 1236 13.06 -36.36 -8.11
C TYR A 1236 13.32 -35.99 -9.57
N ASN A 1237 12.69 -36.71 -10.49
CA ASN A 1237 12.68 -36.43 -11.92
C ASN A 1237 11.37 -36.93 -12.54
N ILE A 1238 10.89 -36.29 -13.61
CA ILE A 1238 9.62 -36.60 -14.30
C ILE A 1238 9.69 -37.96 -15.02
N ASN A 1239 10.90 -38.47 -15.28
CA ASN A 1239 11.13 -39.75 -15.95
C ASN A 1239 11.20 -40.96 -14.99
N SER A 1240 11.25 -40.75 -13.67
CA SER A 1240 11.38 -41.85 -12.69
C SER A 1240 10.03 -42.41 -12.25
N VAL A 1241 9.32 -43.07 -13.18
CA VAL A 1241 8.32 -44.08 -12.82
C VAL A 1241 8.96 -45.45 -13.02
N SER A 1242 9.43 -46.05 -11.93
CA SER A 1242 9.87 -47.44 -11.92
C SER A 1242 8.66 -48.35 -12.10
N VAL A 1243 8.45 -48.82 -13.34
CA VAL A 1243 7.51 -49.90 -13.65
C VAL A 1243 8.08 -51.21 -13.09
N SER A 1244 7.73 -51.55 -11.85
CA SER A 1244 7.78 -52.92 -11.36
C SER A 1244 6.49 -53.62 -11.77
N GLN A 1245 6.62 -54.77 -12.44
CA GLN A 1245 5.53 -55.61 -12.96
C GLN A 1245 4.64 -56.19 -11.85
#